data_AF-A0A9W4LPX0-F1
#
_entry.id   AF-A0A9W4LPX0-F1
#
_cell.length_a   1.000
_cell.length_b   1.000
_cell.length_c   1.000
_cell.angle_alpha   90.00
_cell.angle_beta   90.00
_cell.angle_gamma   90.00
#
_symmetry.space_group_name_H-M   'P 1'
#
loop_
_entity.id
_entity.type
_entity.pdbx_description
1 polymer ?
#
loop_
_entity_poly.entity_id
_entity_poly.type
_entity_poly.pdbx_seq_one_letter_code
_entity_poly.pdbx_strand_id
1 'polypeptide(L)'
;MVTWVWNGGTGNWSDQSNWKAEGTGENGLPQPGDTVVIASGNPQVGAITLQDITIVLGSTDRNAPATLTADATIFAAGTVIMNYGQTAFARLEVHGDVSLAGALSPYAKGGALTVDIVDGASFTNTGIVTSGEVAAISILGEGTFVNNKLLSAVGAGHVVLGENLVIDGTGRIVLGDGGLITVNGAVPATQQITFKAGGTLVVQDLASFHAEIAAFASGNKIDLPELTANQFHFDSKTGVLQIEENGVVVGQMTFSGVSGPGKFELAPLSGGGTLLEGYVPSSVVPPEIAAPDLFPTLPIALRVTPGETITLEDALTQAFGSDFSGYKEFYIYYTGQETWIEDRFSFWDPKDPSVNEWLVNGTSIGAGDNNITRITADQLSSVELKAGNVIGANATILVPIAYDDNGNAVEYASYKPIIVNPDLIPPPVSGRAPTADDIVAMAEAYAKVYYNIPNTNDCFNIGKAIAASVGAALPDTAFNLNPSENVDGGFWRVAYRGDQGEPVLDWSTLVKPGDIVRMAWPGGGGHTTTVIKGVGPEGQILVYDNDSFTPGFESIGEHYANYAPDTLATGITIFRLAEDARYLITATDLTETLQGTIHDDDIRPNGGADSITGGPGDDLVQGLTAQMNGITFTDFTFGDTLGFNDLVAAGVNVSYAHNTGEIFVFSDGEAVAAIKVGEPLDAPIFTVTGDGAGGSVIGAVSGNDVVAASVAPLYDILGRLPDAPGLDFWRTGIESGLLLDDVAATFLASAEFKSDHGDVSDGGFVELLYNTYFNRAPDVGGYAFWVEALEDGAIDRAALLVGFTQSAEYHDLHPA
;
A
#
# COMPACT_ATOMS: atom_id res chain seq x y z
N MET A 1 -13.37 -49.96 -1.94
CA MET A 1 -12.91 -49.35 -3.18
C MET A 1 -12.66 -50.45 -4.18
N VAL A 2 -13.72 -50.79 -4.88
CA VAL A 2 -13.72 -51.67 -6.04
C VAL A 2 -13.95 -50.80 -7.28
N THR A 3 -13.32 -51.15 -8.39
CA THR A 3 -13.66 -50.56 -9.69
C THR A 3 -14.72 -51.43 -10.36
N TRP A 4 -15.86 -50.85 -10.72
CA TRP A 4 -16.95 -51.53 -11.40
C TRP A 4 -17.03 -51.08 -12.86
N VAL A 5 -17.05 -52.04 -13.79
CA VAL A 5 -17.11 -51.77 -15.24
C VAL A 5 -18.52 -52.07 -15.76
N TRP A 6 -19.08 -51.13 -16.51
CA TRP A 6 -20.37 -51.29 -17.19
C TRP A 6 -20.27 -52.22 -18.42
N ASN A 7 -21.29 -53.03 -18.66
CA ASN A 7 -21.30 -54.06 -19.72
C ASN A 7 -21.45 -53.55 -21.17
N GLY A 8 -21.54 -52.24 -21.40
CA GLY A 8 -21.57 -51.63 -22.74
C GLY A 8 -22.95 -51.50 -23.40
N GLY A 9 -24.05 -51.85 -22.71
CA GLY A 9 -25.43 -51.76 -23.22
C GLY A 9 -26.28 -50.67 -22.58
N THR A 10 -27.57 -50.60 -22.94
CA THR A 10 -28.58 -49.81 -22.19
C THR A 10 -29.16 -50.68 -21.08
N GLY A 11 -29.21 -50.17 -19.85
CA GLY A 11 -29.70 -50.98 -18.72
C GLY A 11 -29.86 -50.20 -17.43
N ASN A 12 -30.61 -50.78 -16.48
CA ASN A 12 -30.83 -50.17 -15.17
C ASN A 12 -29.55 -50.25 -14.30
N TRP A 13 -29.14 -49.11 -13.74
CA TRP A 13 -28.00 -48.99 -12.81
C TRP A 13 -28.10 -49.95 -11.62
N SER A 14 -29.31 -50.19 -11.13
CA SER A 14 -29.57 -51.01 -9.93
C SER A 14 -29.62 -52.51 -10.22
N ASP A 15 -29.41 -52.94 -11.47
CA ASP A 15 -29.29 -54.36 -11.82
C ASP A 15 -27.82 -54.78 -11.76
N GLN A 16 -27.49 -55.60 -10.76
CA GLN A 16 -26.13 -56.11 -10.53
C GLN A 16 -25.56 -56.90 -11.71
N SER A 17 -26.41 -57.40 -12.63
CA SER A 17 -25.94 -58.11 -13.82
C SER A 17 -25.28 -57.20 -14.85
N ASN A 18 -25.48 -55.88 -14.74
CA ASN A 18 -24.87 -54.89 -15.61
C ASN A 18 -23.47 -54.45 -15.18
N TRP A 19 -23.04 -54.82 -13.97
CA TRP A 19 -21.76 -54.43 -13.38
C TRP A 19 -20.82 -55.61 -13.22
N LYS A 20 -19.55 -55.38 -13.56
CA LYS A 20 -18.46 -56.33 -13.39
C LYS A 20 -17.35 -55.70 -12.55
N ALA A 21 -16.99 -56.33 -11.44
CA ALA A 21 -15.81 -55.92 -10.68
C ALA A 21 -14.53 -56.14 -11.52
N GLU A 22 -13.72 -55.10 -11.64
CA GLU A 22 -12.43 -55.17 -12.33
C GLU A 22 -11.50 -56.17 -11.61
N GLY A 23 -10.83 -57.02 -12.38
CA GLY A 23 -9.93 -58.06 -11.87
C GLY A 23 -10.62 -59.37 -11.45
N THR A 24 -11.78 -59.34 -10.79
CA THR A 24 -12.49 -60.57 -10.35
C THR A 24 -13.60 -61.03 -11.30
N GLY A 25 -14.24 -60.12 -12.03
CA GLY A 25 -15.34 -60.41 -12.95
C GLY A 25 -16.67 -60.79 -12.27
N GLU A 26 -16.76 -60.60 -10.95
CA GLU A 26 -17.97 -60.85 -10.17
C GLU A 26 -19.03 -59.76 -10.42
N ASN A 27 -20.30 -60.14 -10.31
CA ASN A 27 -21.44 -59.23 -10.38
C ASN A 27 -21.70 -58.61 -9.01
N GLY A 28 -22.07 -57.33 -8.96
CA GLY A 28 -22.41 -56.62 -7.74
C GLY A 28 -22.91 -55.21 -8.04
N LEU A 29 -23.14 -54.39 -7.00
CA LEU A 29 -23.56 -53.00 -7.16
C LEU A 29 -22.49 -52.05 -6.59
N PRO A 30 -22.20 -50.94 -7.28
CA PRO A 30 -21.33 -49.89 -6.74
C PRO A 30 -21.79 -49.39 -5.37
N GLN A 31 -20.86 -49.24 -4.43
CA GLN A 31 -21.09 -48.72 -3.09
C GLN A 31 -20.35 -47.39 -2.87
N PRO A 32 -20.69 -46.62 -1.81
CA PRO A 32 -19.90 -45.44 -1.42
C PRO A 32 -18.40 -45.78 -1.28
N GLY A 33 -17.55 -44.94 -1.86
CA GLY A 33 -16.10 -45.10 -1.95
C GLY A 33 -15.61 -45.93 -3.15
N ASP A 34 -16.50 -46.41 -4.01
CA ASP A 34 -16.13 -47.14 -5.23
C ASP A 34 -15.94 -46.22 -6.44
N THR A 35 -15.25 -46.75 -7.46
CA THR A 35 -15.15 -46.14 -8.78
C THR A 35 -15.97 -46.95 -9.78
N VAL A 36 -16.72 -46.29 -10.66
CA VAL A 36 -17.42 -46.93 -11.76
C VAL A 36 -16.88 -46.42 -13.09
N VAL A 37 -16.75 -47.32 -14.06
CA VAL A 37 -16.22 -47.02 -15.40
C VAL A 37 -17.27 -47.40 -16.43
N ILE A 38 -17.77 -46.40 -17.15
CA ILE A 38 -18.73 -46.53 -18.25
C ILE A 38 -17.99 -46.20 -19.54
N ALA A 39 -17.29 -47.20 -20.08
CA ALA A 39 -16.50 -47.05 -21.29
C ALA A 39 -17.37 -46.84 -22.55
N SER A 40 -18.58 -47.40 -22.56
CA SER A 40 -19.61 -47.28 -23.58
C SER A 40 -20.99 -47.67 -23.03
N GLY A 41 -22.07 -47.37 -23.76
CA GLY A 41 -23.44 -47.78 -23.41
C GLY A 41 -24.26 -46.68 -22.74
N ASN A 42 -25.40 -47.05 -22.15
CA ASN A 42 -26.32 -46.13 -21.48
C ASN A 42 -26.90 -46.69 -20.16
N PRO A 43 -26.20 -46.57 -19.02
CA PRO A 43 -26.77 -46.86 -17.71
C PRO A 43 -27.86 -45.84 -17.37
N GLN A 44 -29.01 -46.34 -16.94
CA GLN A 44 -30.15 -45.55 -16.50
C GLN A 44 -30.23 -45.57 -14.97
N VAL A 45 -30.03 -44.40 -14.35
CA VAL A 45 -30.13 -44.16 -12.92
C VAL A 45 -31.47 -43.50 -12.64
N GLY A 46 -32.37 -44.20 -11.93
CA GLY A 46 -33.64 -43.60 -11.48
C GLY A 46 -33.47 -42.77 -10.22
N ALA A 47 -34.60 -42.48 -9.54
CA ALA A 47 -34.65 -41.64 -8.33
C ALA A 47 -33.94 -42.26 -7.10
N ILE A 48 -32.61 -42.24 -7.10
CA ILE A 48 -31.73 -42.72 -6.03
C ILE A 48 -30.68 -41.66 -5.66
N THR A 49 -30.10 -41.80 -4.48
CA THR A 49 -28.96 -40.99 -4.04
C THR A 49 -27.65 -41.74 -4.24
N LEU A 50 -26.73 -41.14 -4.99
CA LEU A 50 -25.35 -41.61 -5.13
C LEU A 50 -24.43 -40.70 -4.31
N GLN A 51 -23.71 -41.29 -3.36
CA GLN A 51 -22.83 -40.58 -2.43
C GLN A 51 -21.44 -41.21 -2.44
N ASP A 52 -20.40 -40.38 -2.40
CA ASP A 52 -18.99 -40.79 -2.36
C ASP A 52 -18.58 -41.76 -3.50
N ILE A 53 -19.19 -41.65 -4.69
CA ILE A 53 -18.88 -42.51 -5.85
C ILE A 53 -18.12 -41.71 -6.92
N THR A 54 -17.06 -42.29 -7.46
CA THR A 54 -16.39 -41.73 -8.65
C THR A 54 -16.94 -42.38 -9.93
N ILE A 55 -17.53 -41.59 -10.82
CA ILE A 55 -18.10 -42.02 -12.10
C ILE A 55 -17.19 -41.57 -13.23
N VAL A 56 -16.63 -42.53 -13.96
CA VAL A 56 -15.78 -42.30 -15.14
C VAL A 56 -16.59 -42.59 -16.40
N LEU A 57 -16.87 -41.55 -17.18
CA LEU A 57 -17.61 -41.62 -18.44
C LEU A 57 -16.63 -41.58 -19.63
N GLY A 58 -16.79 -42.54 -20.54
CA GLY A 58 -15.99 -42.64 -21.76
C GLY A 58 -14.76 -43.53 -21.62
N SER A 59 -14.02 -43.66 -22.72
CA SER A 59 -12.79 -44.44 -22.81
C SER A 59 -11.79 -43.78 -23.78
N THR A 60 -10.59 -44.35 -23.90
CA THR A 60 -9.60 -43.92 -24.90
C THR A 60 -10.03 -44.23 -26.35
N ASP A 61 -11.03 -45.09 -26.56
CA ASP A 61 -11.57 -45.39 -27.89
C ASP A 61 -12.59 -44.30 -28.30
N ARG A 62 -12.27 -43.55 -29.35
CA ARG A 62 -13.07 -42.40 -29.81
C ARG A 62 -14.39 -42.79 -30.49
N ASN A 63 -14.68 -44.08 -30.69
CA ASN A 63 -15.78 -44.53 -31.56
C ASN A 63 -17.05 -44.99 -30.81
N ALA A 64 -17.04 -45.11 -29.49
CA ALA A 64 -18.18 -45.60 -28.71
C ALA A 64 -18.75 -44.52 -27.78
N PRO A 65 -20.05 -44.17 -27.87
CA PRO A 65 -20.67 -43.22 -26.96
C PRO A 65 -20.85 -43.83 -25.56
N ALA A 66 -20.63 -43.00 -24.54
CA ALA A 66 -20.89 -43.32 -23.15
C ALA A 66 -21.88 -42.29 -22.59
N THR A 67 -23.14 -42.69 -22.49
CA THR A 67 -24.22 -41.86 -21.92
C THR A 67 -24.53 -42.38 -20.52
N LEU A 68 -24.75 -41.50 -19.55
CA LEU A 68 -25.38 -41.80 -18.28
C LEU A 68 -26.72 -41.07 -18.24
N THR A 69 -27.83 -41.80 -18.30
CA THR A 69 -29.16 -41.21 -18.14
C THR A 69 -29.51 -41.16 -16.65
N ALA A 70 -29.73 -39.97 -16.10
CA ALA A 70 -30.14 -39.73 -14.72
C ALA A 70 -31.56 -39.18 -14.69
N ASP A 71 -32.46 -39.83 -13.95
CA ASP A 71 -33.86 -39.46 -13.79
C ASP A 71 -34.18 -39.22 -12.31
N ALA A 72 -34.37 -37.96 -11.93
CA ALA A 72 -34.56 -37.51 -10.53
C ALA A 72 -33.47 -37.99 -9.55
N THR A 73 -32.24 -38.18 -10.07
CA THR A 73 -31.07 -38.66 -9.32
C THR A 73 -30.46 -37.57 -8.44
N ILE A 74 -30.03 -37.93 -7.23
CA ILE A 74 -29.27 -37.04 -6.33
C ILE A 74 -27.82 -37.50 -6.30
N PHE A 75 -26.91 -36.76 -6.94
CA PHE A 75 -25.46 -36.92 -6.78
C PHE A 75 -25.00 -36.12 -5.56
N ALA A 76 -25.02 -36.76 -4.40
CA ALA A 76 -24.68 -36.16 -3.11
C ALA A 76 -23.18 -35.81 -2.99
N ALA A 77 -22.80 -35.26 -1.83
CA ALA A 77 -21.42 -34.91 -1.53
C ALA A 77 -20.45 -36.09 -1.74
N GLY A 78 -19.23 -35.76 -2.20
CA GLY A 78 -18.19 -36.73 -2.51
C GLY A 78 -18.36 -37.51 -3.81
N THR A 79 -19.50 -37.37 -4.51
CA THR A 79 -19.67 -37.93 -5.85
C THR A 79 -18.90 -37.12 -6.89
N VAL A 80 -18.13 -37.78 -7.76
CA VAL A 80 -17.36 -37.13 -8.82
C VAL A 80 -17.74 -37.72 -10.17
N ILE A 81 -18.17 -36.90 -11.12
CA ILE A 81 -18.42 -37.31 -12.51
C ILE A 81 -17.30 -36.76 -13.37
N MET A 82 -16.55 -37.63 -14.04
CA MET A 82 -15.41 -37.23 -14.85
C MET A 82 -15.33 -37.98 -16.18
N ASN A 83 -14.67 -37.36 -17.16
CA ASN A 83 -14.26 -38.02 -18.40
C ASN A 83 -12.74 -38.28 -18.36
N TYR A 84 -12.34 -39.54 -18.53
CA TYR A 84 -10.95 -40.00 -18.56
C TYR A 84 -10.59 -40.53 -19.97
N GLY A 85 -10.54 -39.63 -20.97
CA GLY A 85 -10.12 -39.98 -22.33
C GLY A 85 -10.30 -38.85 -23.35
N GLN A 86 -9.77 -39.03 -24.57
CA GLN A 86 -10.02 -38.12 -25.70
C GLN A 86 -11.38 -38.38 -26.37
N THR A 87 -12.36 -38.86 -25.60
CA THR A 87 -13.67 -39.24 -26.10
C THR A 87 -14.52 -37.99 -26.31
N ALA A 88 -15.04 -37.81 -27.52
CA ALA A 88 -15.92 -36.70 -27.88
C ALA A 88 -17.40 -36.94 -27.51
N PHE A 89 -17.73 -38.09 -26.91
CA PHE A 89 -19.10 -38.58 -26.75
C PHE A 89 -19.47 -39.01 -25.31
N ALA A 90 -18.82 -38.44 -24.28
CA ALA A 90 -19.29 -38.63 -22.91
C ALA A 90 -20.48 -37.71 -22.64
N ARG A 91 -21.60 -38.29 -22.18
CA ARG A 91 -22.86 -37.57 -21.96
C ARG A 91 -23.47 -37.91 -20.61
N LEU A 92 -23.91 -36.91 -19.87
CA LEU A 92 -24.87 -37.02 -18.78
C LEU A 92 -26.21 -36.51 -19.32
N GLU A 93 -27.19 -37.39 -19.48
CA GLU A 93 -28.54 -37.03 -19.92
C GLU A 93 -29.44 -36.89 -18.69
N VAL A 94 -30.09 -35.74 -18.53
CA VAL A 94 -30.83 -35.36 -17.32
C VAL A 94 -32.33 -35.35 -17.61
N HIS A 95 -33.06 -36.15 -16.84
CA HIS A 95 -34.52 -36.26 -16.80
C HIS A 95 -35.02 -35.93 -15.39
N GLY A 96 -36.17 -35.25 -15.26
CA GLY A 96 -36.70 -34.84 -13.95
C GLY A 96 -35.78 -33.87 -13.19
N ASP A 97 -35.87 -33.86 -11.85
CA ASP A 97 -35.07 -32.96 -11.01
C ASP A 97 -33.78 -33.64 -10.51
N VAL A 98 -32.68 -33.45 -11.23
CA VAL A 98 -31.37 -34.00 -10.88
C VAL A 98 -30.55 -32.95 -10.12
N SER A 99 -29.83 -33.37 -9.07
CA SER A 99 -28.94 -32.48 -8.31
C SER A 99 -27.53 -33.01 -8.17
N LEU A 100 -26.55 -32.11 -8.15
CA LEU A 100 -25.13 -32.38 -7.95
C LEU A 100 -24.58 -31.52 -6.80
N ALA A 101 -24.25 -32.14 -5.68
CA ALA A 101 -23.50 -31.52 -4.57
C ALA A 101 -22.00 -31.85 -4.60
N GLY A 102 -21.60 -32.82 -5.44
CA GLY A 102 -20.22 -33.25 -5.66
C GLY A 102 -19.48 -32.44 -6.74
N ALA A 103 -18.72 -33.11 -7.61
CA ALA A 103 -17.97 -32.46 -8.68
C ALA A 103 -18.27 -33.07 -10.05
N LEU A 104 -18.27 -32.25 -11.10
CA LEU A 104 -18.33 -32.67 -12.49
C LEU A 104 -17.19 -31.98 -13.26
N SER A 105 -16.25 -32.77 -13.76
CA SER A 105 -15.04 -32.26 -14.43
C SER A 105 -14.48 -33.25 -15.45
N PRO A 106 -14.40 -32.92 -16.75
CA PRO A 106 -13.56 -33.66 -17.68
C PRO A 106 -12.09 -33.33 -17.38
N TYR A 107 -11.24 -34.36 -17.27
CA TYR A 107 -9.83 -34.20 -16.85
C TYR A 107 -8.83 -34.40 -18.00
N ALA A 108 -9.21 -35.12 -19.05
CA ALA A 108 -8.30 -35.46 -20.14
C ALA A 108 -8.13 -34.31 -21.15
N LYS A 109 -6.88 -34.12 -21.63
CA LYS A 109 -6.56 -33.19 -22.72
C LYS A 109 -7.34 -33.50 -24.00
N GLY A 110 -8.24 -32.61 -24.40
CA GLY A 110 -9.16 -32.78 -25.53
C GLY A 110 -10.39 -33.63 -25.22
N GLY A 111 -10.66 -33.95 -23.95
CA GLY A 111 -11.89 -34.61 -23.53
C GLY A 111 -13.07 -33.65 -23.55
N ALA A 112 -14.26 -34.15 -23.89
CA ALA A 112 -15.51 -33.39 -23.85
C ALA A 112 -16.57 -34.15 -23.03
N LEU A 113 -17.34 -33.40 -22.23
CA LEU A 113 -18.47 -33.93 -21.47
C LEU A 113 -19.70 -33.07 -21.73
N THR A 114 -20.76 -33.68 -22.24
CA THR A 114 -22.05 -33.00 -22.46
C THR A 114 -23.01 -33.31 -21.32
N VAL A 115 -23.60 -32.29 -20.70
CA VAL A 115 -24.80 -32.40 -19.87
C VAL A 115 -25.98 -32.00 -20.75
N ASP A 116 -26.88 -32.95 -21.02
CA ASP A 116 -28.03 -32.77 -21.92
C ASP A 116 -29.31 -32.80 -21.08
N ILE A 117 -29.92 -31.63 -20.85
CA ILE A 117 -31.11 -31.46 -19.98
C ILE A 117 -32.36 -31.47 -20.86
N VAL A 118 -33.07 -32.59 -20.84
CA VAL A 118 -34.17 -32.86 -21.80
C VAL A 118 -35.53 -32.79 -21.12
N ASP A 119 -36.60 -32.80 -21.91
CA ASP A 119 -37.99 -32.90 -21.43
C ASP A 119 -38.41 -31.85 -20.37
N GLY A 120 -37.79 -30.67 -20.39
CA GLY A 120 -38.02 -29.60 -19.41
C GLY A 120 -37.49 -29.90 -18.00
N ALA A 121 -36.57 -30.86 -17.88
CA ALA A 121 -35.91 -31.27 -16.65
C ALA A 121 -35.09 -30.14 -16.00
N SER A 122 -34.68 -30.35 -14.74
CA SER A 122 -33.78 -29.44 -14.03
C SER A 122 -32.49 -30.13 -13.60
N PHE A 123 -31.35 -29.46 -13.79
CA PHE A 123 -30.05 -29.88 -13.25
C PHE A 123 -29.56 -28.83 -12.26
N THR A 124 -29.63 -29.14 -10.96
CA THR A 124 -29.24 -28.24 -9.88
C THR A 124 -27.82 -28.52 -9.40
N ASN A 125 -26.89 -27.62 -9.71
CA ASN A 125 -25.52 -27.64 -9.22
C ASN A 125 -25.40 -26.89 -7.88
N THR A 126 -25.13 -27.63 -6.80
CA THR A 126 -24.72 -27.12 -5.49
C THR A 126 -23.25 -27.48 -5.16
N GLY A 127 -22.54 -28.03 -6.15
CA GLY A 127 -21.18 -28.54 -6.08
C GLY A 127 -20.21 -27.74 -6.96
N ILE A 128 -19.33 -28.42 -7.67
CA ILE A 128 -18.35 -27.80 -8.59
C ILE A 128 -18.52 -28.39 -9.99
N VAL A 129 -18.73 -27.53 -10.98
CA VAL A 129 -18.67 -27.90 -12.40
C VAL A 129 -17.50 -27.15 -13.02
N THR A 130 -16.49 -27.83 -13.55
CA THR A 130 -15.32 -27.15 -14.13
C THR A 130 -14.81 -27.82 -15.39
N SER A 131 -14.56 -27.06 -16.45
CA SER A 131 -13.75 -27.55 -17.57
C SER A 131 -12.28 -27.49 -17.13
N GLY A 132 -11.59 -28.63 -17.07
CA GLY A 132 -10.14 -28.65 -16.76
C GLY A 132 -9.32 -27.91 -17.84
N GLU A 133 -8.00 -27.79 -17.64
CA GLU A 133 -7.08 -26.91 -18.41
C GLU A 133 -7.13 -27.01 -19.95
N VAL A 134 -7.70 -28.06 -20.52
CA VAL A 134 -7.69 -28.36 -21.98
C VAL A 134 -8.90 -29.23 -22.37
N ALA A 135 -9.98 -29.16 -21.60
CA ALA A 135 -11.17 -29.98 -21.77
C ALA A 135 -12.43 -29.12 -22.01
N ALA A 136 -13.48 -29.72 -22.54
CA ALA A 136 -14.74 -29.03 -22.82
C ALA A 136 -15.91 -29.60 -21.99
N ILE A 137 -16.73 -28.71 -21.44
CA ILE A 137 -18.06 -29.04 -20.93
C ILE A 137 -19.10 -28.33 -21.77
N SER A 138 -20.12 -29.03 -22.25
CA SER A 138 -21.30 -28.42 -22.87
C SER A 138 -22.53 -28.71 -22.03
N ILE A 139 -23.25 -27.69 -21.59
CA ILE A 139 -24.55 -27.81 -20.92
C ILE A 139 -25.60 -27.38 -21.94
N LEU A 140 -26.41 -28.34 -22.39
CA LEU A 140 -27.33 -28.20 -23.52
C LEU A 140 -28.73 -28.68 -23.14
N GLY A 141 -29.67 -28.49 -24.05
CA GLY A 141 -31.06 -28.98 -23.93
C GLY A 141 -32.07 -27.85 -23.74
N GLU A 142 -33.34 -28.23 -23.55
CA GLU A 142 -34.49 -27.31 -23.38
C GLU A 142 -34.92 -27.17 -21.90
N GLY A 143 -34.14 -27.74 -20.97
CA GLY A 143 -34.41 -27.69 -19.53
C GLY A 143 -33.75 -26.52 -18.81
N THR A 144 -33.73 -26.60 -17.48
CA THR A 144 -33.16 -25.56 -16.59
C THR A 144 -31.86 -26.03 -15.94
N PHE A 145 -30.79 -25.27 -16.11
CA PHE A 145 -29.56 -25.43 -15.34
C PHE A 145 -29.55 -24.43 -14.18
N VAL A 146 -29.65 -24.93 -12.95
CA VAL A 146 -29.63 -24.10 -11.74
C VAL A 146 -28.23 -24.15 -11.11
N ASN A 147 -27.43 -23.09 -11.31
CA ASN A 147 -26.11 -22.96 -10.71
C ASN A 147 -26.18 -22.23 -9.37
N ASN A 148 -26.03 -22.95 -8.27
CA ASN A 148 -26.06 -22.40 -6.90
C ASN A 148 -24.68 -22.40 -6.20
N LYS A 149 -23.61 -22.80 -6.89
CA LYS A 149 -22.25 -22.75 -6.32
C LYS A 149 -21.20 -22.30 -7.33
N LEU A 150 -20.60 -23.21 -8.10
CA LEU A 150 -19.51 -22.88 -9.02
C LEU A 150 -19.66 -23.61 -10.36
N LEU A 151 -19.63 -22.81 -11.42
CA LEU A 151 -19.33 -23.22 -12.79
C LEU A 151 -18.03 -22.51 -13.22
N SER A 152 -17.03 -23.21 -13.73
CA SER A 152 -15.79 -22.57 -14.17
C SER A 152 -15.17 -23.15 -15.43
N ALA A 153 -14.46 -22.30 -16.17
CA ALA A 153 -13.53 -22.71 -17.22
C ALA A 153 -12.11 -22.27 -16.83
N VAL A 154 -11.12 -23.16 -16.83
CA VAL A 154 -9.73 -22.84 -16.45
C VAL A 154 -8.74 -23.28 -17.51
N GLY A 155 -7.59 -22.61 -17.64
CA GLY A 155 -6.61 -22.91 -18.69
C GLY A 155 -7.22 -22.72 -20.08
N ALA A 156 -6.80 -23.51 -21.07
CA ALA A 156 -7.49 -23.61 -22.37
C ALA A 156 -8.79 -24.46 -22.33
N GLY A 157 -9.45 -24.55 -21.16
CA GLY A 157 -10.73 -25.22 -20.99
C GLY A 157 -11.90 -24.41 -21.57
N HIS A 158 -12.94 -25.10 -22.02
CA HIS A 158 -14.11 -24.49 -22.67
C HIS A 158 -15.42 -24.91 -22.00
N VAL A 159 -16.27 -23.95 -21.63
CA VAL A 159 -17.66 -24.22 -21.23
C VAL A 159 -18.61 -23.66 -22.29
N VAL A 160 -19.59 -24.44 -22.71
CA VAL A 160 -20.65 -24.02 -23.63
C VAL A 160 -22.00 -24.13 -22.95
N LEU A 161 -22.76 -23.04 -22.94
CA LEU A 161 -24.16 -22.99 -22.49
C LEU A 161 -25.07 -22.87 -23.72
N GLY A 162 -26.02 -23.81 -23.84
CA GLY A 162 -26.88 -23.96 -25.02
C GLY A 162 -27.90 -22.83 -25.24
N GLU A 163 -28.38 -22.71 -26.48
CA GLU A 163 -29.34 -21.67 -26.90
C GLU A 163 -30.72 -21.81 -26.23
N ASN A 164 -31.23 -23.03 -26.15
CA ASN A 164 -32.54 -23.32 -25.56
C ASN A 164 -32.48 -23.57 -24.04
N LEU A 165 -31.31 -23.40 -23.43
CA LEU A 165 -31.11 -23.68 -22.01
C LEU A 165 -31.60 -22.51 -21.17
N VAL A 166 -32.41 -22.78 -20.14
CA VAL A 166 -32.71 -21.78 -19.10
C VAL A 166 -31.63 -21.84 -18.03
N ILE A 167 -30.94 -20.72 -17.78
CA ILE A 167 -29.95 -20.61 -16.71
C ILE A 167 -30.58 -19.90 -15.51
N ASP A 168 -30.41 -20.46 -14.31
CA ASP A 168 -30.90 -19.88 -13.07
C ASP A 168 -29.94 -20.15 -11.90
N GLY A 169 -30.24 -19.63 -10.72
CA GLY A 169 -29.48 -19.81 -9.48
C GLY A 169 -28.71 -18.56 -9.04
N THR A 170 -27.89 -18.74 -8.01
CA THR A 170 -27.14 -17.64 -7.33
C THR A 170 -25.64 -17.90 -7.24
N GLY A 171 -25.17 -19.00 -7.83
CA GLY A 171 -23.77 -19.37 -7.89
C GLY A 171 -22.95 -18.49 -8.82
N ARG A 172 -21.63 -18.64 -8.76
CA ARG A 172 -20.69 -17.89 -9.61
C ARG A 172 -20.37 -18.68 -10.87
N ILE A 173 -20.20 -17.95 -11.97
CA ILE A 173 -19.58 -18.45 -13.20
C ILE A 173 -18.19 -17.81 -13.28
N VAL A 174 -17.12 -18.61 -13.31
CA VAL A 174 -15.74 -18.10 -13.25
C VAL A 174 -14.98 -18.45 -14.52
N LEU A 175 -14.46 -17.43 -15.20
CA LEU A 175 -13.44 -17.59 -16.25
C LEU A 175 -12.07 -17.54 -15.59
N GLY A 176 -11.46 -18.69 -15.35
CA GLY A 176 -10.08 -18.79 -14.92
C GLY A 176 -9.08 -18.43 -16.03
N ASP A 177 -7.79 -18.51 -15.70
CA ASP A 177 -6.74 -17.99 -16.60
C ASP A 177 -6.76 -18.69 -17.96
N GLY A 178 -6.97 -17.92 -19.05
CA GLY A 178 -7.10 -18.44 -20.42
C GLY A 178 -8.41 -19.13 -20.77
N GLY A 179 -9.35 -19.24 -19.81
CA GLY A 179 -10.59 -20.00 -19.94
C GLY A 179 -11.57 -19.40 -20.93
N LEU A 180 -12.29 -20.26 -21.67
CA LEU A 180 -13.31 -19.86 -22.64
C LEU A 180 -14.71 -20.24 -22.14
N ILE A 181 -15.64 -19.30 -22.12
CA ILE A 181 -17.07 -19.58 -21.90
C ILE A 181 -17.86 -19.06 -23.08
N THR A 182 -18.71 -19.90 -23.68
CA THR A 182 -19.65 -19.51 -24.73
C THR A 182 -21.07 -19.61 -24.24
N VAL A 183 -21.81 -18.52 -24.37
CA VAL A 183 -23.21 -18.40 -23.98
C VAL A 183 -24.05 -18.20 -25.24
N ASN A 184 -24.83 -19.22 -25.59
CA ASN A 184 -25.72 -19.17 -26.76
C ASN A 184 -27.16 -18.79 -26.40
N GLY A 185 -27.55 -18.84 -25.12
CA GLY A 185 -28.91 -18.62 -24.63
C GLY A 185 -29.03 -17.48 -23.61
N ALA A 186 -30.22 -17.32 -23.03
CA ALA A 186 -30.50 -16.23 -22.08
C ALA A 186 -29.82 -16.44 -20.71
N VAL A 187 -29.28 -15.36 -20.13
CA VAL A 187 -28.69 -15.36 -18.79
C VAL A 187 -29.32 -14.27 -17.93
N PRO A 188 -29.91 -14.59 -16.76
CA PRO A 188 -30.59 -13.60 -15.91
C PRO A 188 -29.59 -12.77 -15.10
N ALA A 189 -30.06 -11.62 -14.59
CA ALA A 189 -29.29 -10.71 -13.74
C ALA A 189 -28.93 -11.28 -12.35
N THR A 190 -29.49 -12.44 -11.97
CA THR A 190 -29.13 -13.15 -10.74
C THR A 190 -27.79 -13.87 -10.82
N GLN A 191 -27.23 -14.02 -12.02
CA GLN A 191 -25.93 -14.63 -12.25
C GLN A 191 -24.82 -13.58 -12.29
N GLN A 192 -23.67 -13.93 -11.73
CA GLN A 192 -22.43 -13.16 -11.83
C GLN A 192 -21.38 -13.96 -12.58
N ILE A 193 -20.80 -13.34 -13.61
CA ILE A 193 -19.66 -13.87 -14.38
C ILE A 193 -18.40 -13.13 -13.94
N THR A 194 -17.47 -13.84 -13.29
CA THR A 194 -16.22 -13.26 -12.79
C THR A 194 -15.05 -13.69 -13.67
N PHE A 195 -14.26 -12.72 -14.12
CA PHE A 195 -13.02 -12.99 -14.83
C PHE A 195 -11.81 -13.16 -13.89
N LYS A 196 -10.86 -13.98 -14.32
CA LYS A 196 -9.45 -13.98 -13.92
C LYS A 196 -8.59 -13.57 -15.14
N ALA A 197 -7.28 -13.77 -15.11
CA ALA A 197 -6.38 -13.19 -16.11
C ALA A 197 -6.50 -13.87 -17.49
N GLY A 198 -6.90 -13.12 -18.51
CA GLY A 198 -6.88 -13.59 -19.91
C GLY A 198 -8.02 -14.52 -20.31
N GLY A 199 -9.16 -14.47 -19.60
CA GLY A 199 -10.36 -15.22 -19.96
C GLY A 199 -11.13 -14.62 -21.14
N THR A 200 -11.85 -15.45 -21.88
CA THR A 200 -12.71 -15.04 -23.01
C THR A 200 -14.16 -15.47 -22.78
N LEU A 201 -15.08 -14.52 -22.80
CA LEU A 201 -16.52 -14.76 -22.82
C LEU A 201 -17.05 -14.54 -24.24
N VAL A 202 -17.84 -15.47 -24.78
CA VAL A 202 -18.53 -15.30 -26.06
C VAL A 202 -20.03 -15.20 -25.78
N VAL A 203 -20.65 -14.10 -26.18
CA VAL A 203 -22.10 -13.86 -26.01
C VAL A 203 -22.74 -13.80 -27.39
N GLN A 204 -23.53 -14.82 -27.75
CA GLN A 204 -24.21 -14.85 -29.07
C GLN A 204 -25.38 -13.88 -29.13
N ASP A 205 -26.24 -13.87 -28.10
CA ASP A 205 -27.40 -12.98 -28.02
C ASP A 205 -27.27 -12.05 -26.81
N LEU A 206 -26.76 -10.84 -27.07
CA LEU A 206 -26.60 -9.82 -26.03
C LEU A 206 -27.95 -9.32 -25.49
N ALA A 207 -29.03 -9.35 -26.29
CA ALA A 207 -30.32 -8.82 -25.85
C ALA A 207 -30.92 -9.64 -24.70
N SER A 208 -30.59 -10.93 -24.64
CA SER A 208 -31.04 -11.86 -23.60
C SER A 208 -29.99 -12.11 -22.51
N PHE A 209 -28.88 -11.37 -22.53
CA PHE A 209 -27.80 -11.47 -21.55
C PHE A 209 -27.89 -10.33 -20.53
N HIS A 210 -28.16 -10.68 -19.27
CA HIS A 210 -28.36 -9.71 -18.18
C HIS A 210 -27.46 -9.94 -16.97
N ALA A 211 -26.53 -10.90 -17.04
CA ALA A 211 -25.62 -11.20 -15.94
C ALA A 211 -24.71 -10.01 -15.60
N GLU A 212 -24.34 -9.91 -14.34
CA GLU A 212 -23.33 -8.98 -13.87
C GLU A 212 -21.93 -9.51 -14.21
N ILE A 213 -21.07 -8.67 -14.80
CA ILE A 213 -19.69 -8.99 -15.14
C ILE A 213 -18.75 -8.39 -14.10
N ALA A 214 -17.99 -9.23 -13.39
CA ALA A 214 -17.07 -8.80 -12.35
C ALA A 214 -15.61 -9.05 -12.75
N ALA A 215 -14.69 -8.23 -12.21
CA ALA A 215 -13.23 -8.36 -12.37
C ALA A 215 -12.76 -8.35 -13.85
N PHE A 216 -13.45 -7.61 -14.71
CA PHE A 216 -13.05 -7.44 -16.11
C PHE A 216 -11.88 -6.47 -16.22
N ALA A 217 -10.69 -6.97 -16.61
CA ALA A 217 -9.44 -6.23 -16.65
C ALA A 217 -8.71 -6.43 -17.99
N SER A 218 -7.58 -5.74 -18.18
CA SER A 218 -6.74 -5.87 -19.38
C SER A 218 -6.37 -7.35 -19.67
N GLY A 219 -6.39 -7.72 -20.94
CA GLY A 219 -6.17 -9.10 -21.41
C GLY A 219 -7.43 -9.97 -21.46
N ASN A 220 -8.52 -9.59 -20.77
CA ASN A 220 -9.79 -10.28 -20.88
C ASN A 220 -10.53 -9.91 -22.17
N LYS A 221 -11.42 -10.77 -22.65
CA LYS A 221 -12.14 -10.58 -23.91
C LYS A 221 -13.61 -10.92 -23.79
N ILE A 222 -14.46 -10.12 -24.43
CA ILE A 222 -15.85 -10.44 -24.68
C ILE A 222 -16.11 -10.39 -26.19
N ASP A 223 -16.39 -11.54 -26.78
CA ASP A 223 -16.73 -11.67 -28.19
C ASP A 223 -18.24 -11.51 -28.36
N LEU A 224 -18.65 -10.63 -29.29
CA LEU A 224 -20.04 -10.36 -29.67
C LEU A 224 -20.22 -10.63 -31.17
N PRO A 225 -20.36 -11.90 -31.58
CA PRO A 225 -20.31 -12.28 -32.99
C PRO A 225 -21.46 -11.70 -33.84
N GLU A 226 -22.62 -11.48 -33.23
CA GLU A 226 -23.84 -11.04 -33.92
C GLU A 226 -24.04 -9.51 -33.90
N LEU A 227 -23.08 -8.74 -33.36
CA LEU A 227 -23.19 -7.29 -33.23
C LEU A 227 -22.07 -6.56 -33.94
N THR A 228 -22.39 -5.50 -34.67
CA THR A 228 -21.41 -4.56 -35.23
C THR A 228 -21.53 -3.22 -34.51
N ALA A 229 -20.68 -2.98 -33.53
CA ALA A 229 -20.66 -1.73 -32.77
C ALA A 229 -19.46 -0.87 -33.18
N ASN A 230 -19.65 0.45 -33.16
CA ASN A 230 -18.58 1.41 -33.40
C ASN A 230 -18.39 2.41 -32.26
N GLN A 231 -19.29 2.42 -31.27
CA GLN A 231 -19.24 3.30 -30.11
C GLN A 231 -19.75 2.57 -28.86
N PHE A 232 -19.40 3.11 -27.69
CA PHE A 232 -19.95 2.68 -26.41
C PHE A 232 -20.04 3.87 -25.44
N HIS A 233 -20.87 3.74 -24.41
CA HIS A 233 -20.96 4.66 -23.29
C HIS A 233 -20.97 3.88 -21.98
N PHE A 234 -20.03 4.15 -21.08
CA PHE A 234 -19.95 3.51 -19.77
C PHE A 234 -20.36 4.50 -18.67
N ASP A 235 -21.35 4.13 -17.87
CA ASP A 235 -21.74 4.85 -16.66
C ASP A 235 -21.10 4.18 -15.45
N SER A 236 -20.06 4.82 -14.90
CA SER A 236 -19.31 4.31 -13.76
C SER A 236 -20.11 4.27 -12.44
N LYS A 237 -21.23 4.99 -12.33
CA LYS A 237 -22.10 4.96 -11.14
C LYS A 237 -22.99 3.73 -11.14
N THR A 238 -23.50 3.35 -12.31
CA THR A 238 -24.41 2.21 -12.46
C THR A 238 -23.70 0.94 -12.91
N GLY A 239 -22.45 1.04 -13.38
CA GLY A 239 -21.69 -0.05 -13.97
C GLY A 239 -22.20 -0.45 -15.36
N VAL A 240 -23.08 0.34 -15.97
CA VAL A 240 -23.72 -0.03 -17.25
C VAL A 240 -22.87 0.43 -18.42
N LEU A 241 -22.52 -0.52 -19.29
CA LEU A 241 -21.92 -0.28 -20.60
C LEU A 241 -23.00 -0.38 -21.69
N GLN A 242 -23.31 0.73 -22.33
CA GLN A 242 -24.15 0.79 -23.53
C GLN A 242 -23.27 0.61 -24.77
N ILE A 243 -23.68 -0.28 -25.67
CA ILE A 243 -22.99 -0.57 -26.92
C ILE A 243 -23.81 0.00 -28.09
N GLU A 244 -23.16 0.77 -28.96
CA GLU A 244 -23.82 1.54 -30.00
C GLU A 244 -23.31 1.26 -31.41
N GLU A 245 -24.24 1.30 -32.36
CA GLU A 245 -23.97 1.31 -33.80
C GLU A 245 -24.51 2.61 -34.41
N ASN A 246 -23.62 3.48 -34.88
CA ASN A 246 -23.97 4.77 -35.51
C ASN A 246 -24.87 5.67 -34.65
N GLY A 247 -24.65 5.68 -33.32
CA GLY A 247 -25.41 6.48 -32.36
C GLY A 247 -26.72 5.86 -31.90
N VAL A 248 -26.96 4.58 -32.19
CA VAL A 248 -28.12 3.80 -31.72
C VAL A 248 -27.65 2.70 -30.79
N VAL A 249 -28.23 2.61 -29.59
CA VAL A 249 -27.94 1.54 -28.64
C VAL A 249 -28.42 0.19 -29.21
N VAL A 250 -27.47 -0.72 -29.43
CA VAL A 250 -27.70 -2.08 -29.95
C VAL A 250 -27.56 -3.16 -28.86
N GLY A 251 -27.09 -2.80 -27.67
CA GLY A 251 -27.09 -3.69 -26.51
C GLY A 251 -26.50 -3.02 -25.27
N GLN A 252 -26.54 -3.73 -24.15
CA GLN A 252 -26.00 -3.26 -22.88
C GLN A 252 -25.43 -4.42 -22.06
N MET A 253 -24.45 -4.12 -21.21
CA MET A 253 -23.87 -5.04 -20.22
C MET A 253 -23.73 -4.32 -18.88
N THR A 254 -23.72 -5.09 -17.79
CA THR A 254 -23.53 -4.54 -16.44
C THR A 254 -22.21 -5.05 -15.88
N PHE A 255 -21.38 -4.16 -15.35
CA PHE A 255 -20.09 -4.45 -14.76
C PHE A 255 -20.05 -4.06 -13.28
N SER A 256 -19.25 -4.77 -12.48
CA SER A 256 -18.95 -4.42 -11.09
C SER A 256 -17.45 -4.43 -10.81
N GLY A 257 -17.04 -3.58 -9.85
CA GLY A 257 -15.63 -3.43 -9.49
C GLY A 257 -14.76 -2.73 -10.56
N VAL A 258 -15.38 -2.15 -11.59
CA VAL A 258 -14.71 -1.31 -12.59
C VAL A 258 -14.92 0.15 -12.17
N SER A 259 -13.97 0.70 -11.42
CA SER A 259 -13.92 2.10 -10.98
C SER A 259 -12.56 2.70 -11.36
N GLY A 260 -12.54 3.85 -12.03
CA GLY A 260 -11.31 4.55 -12.40
C GLY A 260 -11.28 5.03 -13.87
N PRO A 261 -10.19 5.72 -14.29
CA PRO A 261 -10.02 6.23 -15.65
C PRO A 261 -9.50 5.15 -16.62
N GLY A 262 -10.35 4.71 -17.55
CA GLY A 262 -9.98 3.81 -18.63
C GLY A 262 -11.15 3.54 -19.56
N LYS A 263 -10.88 2.86 -20.67
CA LYS A 263 -11.83 2.68 -21.78
C LYS A 263 -11.93 1.21 -22.11
N PHE A 264 -13.14 0.75 -22.42
CA PHE A 264 -13.28 -0.48 -23.17
C PHE A 264 -12.68 -0.28 -24.58
N GLU A 265 -12.06 -1.30 -25.16
CA GLU A 265 -11.65 -1.25 -26.57
C GLU A 265 -12.61 -2.07 -27.42
N LEU A 266 -13.10 -1.43 -28.49
CA LEU A 266 -13.89 -2.09 -29.52
C LEU A 266 -12.97 -2.40 -30.70
N ALA A 267 -12.91 -3.66 -31.10
CA ALA A 267 -12.21 -4.12 -32.28
C ALA A 267 -13.14 -4.97 -33.17
N PRO A 268 -12.90 -5.04 -34.49
CA PRO A 268 -13.59 -6.01 -35.34
C PRO A 268 -13.24 -7.44 -34.93
N LEU A 269 -14.24 -8.29 -34.73
CA LEU A 269 -14.02 -9.71 -34.45
C LEU A 269 -13.63 -10.45 -35.73
N SER A 270 -12.63 -11.35 -35.64
CA SER A 270 -12.21 -12.18 -36.78
C SER A 270 -13.34 -13.15 -37.16
N GLY A 271 -13.99 -12.91 -38.30
CA GLY A 271 -15.17 -13.66 -38.74
C GLY A 271 -16.46 -12.84 -38.81
N GLY A 272 -16.43 -11.57 -38.40
CA GLY A 272 -17.60 -10.70 -38.28
C GLY A 272 -18.03 -10.55 -36.82
N GLY A 273 -18.63 -9.40 -36.49
CA GLY A 273 -19.02 -9.06 -35.12
C GLY A 273 -18.06 -8.07 -34.44
N THR A 274 -18.26 -7.89 -33.14
CA THR A 274 -17.53 -6.93 -32.30
C THR A 274 -16.76 -7.69 -31.22
N LEU A 275 -15.50 -7.36 -31.07
CA LEU A 275 -14.67 -7.77 -29.95
C LEU A 275 -14.63 -6.61 -28.96
N LEU A 276 -15.01 -6.87 -27.72
CA LEU A 276 -14.81 -5.99 -26.59
C LEU A 276 -13.59 -6.51 -25.82
N GLU A 277 -12.44 -5.88 -26.01
CA GLU A 277 -11.26 -6.21 -25.22
C GLU A 277 -11.34 -5.51 -23.86
N GLY A 278 -10.67 -6.10 -22.86
CA GLY A 278 -10.59 -5.66 -21.48
C GLY A 278 -10.52 -4.15 -21.31
N TYR A 279 -10.90 -3.63 -20.14
CA TYR A 279 -10.64 -2.24 -19.81
C TYR A 279 -9.17 -1.89 -20.12
N VAL A 280 -8.97 -1.10 -21.16
CA VAL A 280 -7.69 -0.58 -21.62
C VAL A 280 -7.62 0.86 -21.13
N PRO A 281 -6.61 1.24 -20.32
CA PRO A 281 -6.33 2.63 -20.05
C PRO A 281 -6.30 3.39 -21.38
N SER A 282 -7.14 4.41 -21.52
CA SER A 282 -7.36 4.96 -22.85
C SER A 282 -6.07 5.51 -23.44
N SER A 283 -5.89 5.26 -24.74
CA SER A 283 -4.76 5.63 -25.61
C SER A 283 -4.52 7.15 -25.78
N VAL A 284 -4.83 7.95 -24.75
CA VAL A 284 -4.42 9.35 -24.59
C VAL A 284 -3.58 9.55 -23.31
N VAL A 285 -3.43 8.52 -22.47
CA VAL A 285 -2.43 8.50 -21.39
C VAL A 285 -1.08 8.14 -22.03
N PRO A 286 0.05 8.80 -21.66
CA PRO A 286 1.38 8.32 -22.02
C PRO A 286 1.51 6.81 -21.68
N PRO A 287 2.40 6.04 -22.33
CA PRO A 287 2.53 4.58 -22.19
C PRO A 287 3.04 4.11 -20.80
N GLU A 288 2.64 4.79 -19.74
CA GLU A 288 3.46 4.97 -18.57
C GLU A 288 2.63 5.19 -17.29
N ILE A 289 1.36 4.80 -17.16
CA ILE A 289 0.73 4.68 -15.81
C ILE A 289 -0.07 3.37 -15.74
N ALA A 290 0.63 2.26 -15.99
CA ALA A 290 0.19 0.90 -15.64
C ALA A 290 0.95 0.35 -14.42
N ALA A 291 1.78 1.20 -13.84
CA ALA A 291 2.62 0.96 -12.69
C ALA A 291 1.81 1.05 -11.38
N PRO A 292 2.20 0.33 -10.32
CA PRO A 292 1.69 0.64 -8.99
C PRO A 292 1.98 2.10 -8.65
N ASP A 293 1.01 2.78 -8.03
CA ASP A 293 1.25 4.07 -7.39
C ASP A 293 1.73 3.80 -5.96
N LEU A 294 2.88 4.37 -5.59
CA LEU A 294 3.04 4.77 -4.21
C LEU A 294 2.06 5.94 -4.01
N PHE A 295 1.27 5.89 -2.94
CA PHE A 295 0.34 6.96 -2.57
C PHE A 295 0.89 7.80 -1.41
N PRO A 296 2.09 8.42 -1.53
CA PRO A 296 2.55 9.35 -0.52
C PRO A 296 1.61 10.57 -0.54
N THR A 297 1.12 10.95 0.63
CA THR A 297 0.41 12.23 0.73
C THR A 297 1.44 13.34 0.67
N LEU A 298 1.09 14.47 0.04
CA LEU A 298 1.95 15.65 0.12
C LEU A 298 2.17 15.96 1.62
N PRO A 299 3.41 16.00 2.12
CA PRO A 299 3.70 15.99 3.56
C PRO A 299 2.98 17.07 4.37
N ILE A 300 2.71 18.20 3.72
CA ILE A 300 2.05 19.37 4.30
C ILE A 300 0.79 19.75 3.51
N ALA A 301 -0.14 20.44 4.18
CA ALA A 301 -1.21 21.15 3.50
C ALA A 301 -0.69 22.43 2.83
N LEU A 302 -1.18 22.73 1.62
CA LEU A 302 -0.93 24.00 0.96
C LEU A 302 -1.87 25.05 1.55
N ARG A 303 -1.29 26.13 2.06
CA ARG A 303 -2.02 27.21 2.72
C ARG A 303 -2.32 28.32 1.70
N VAL A 304 -3.51 28.25 1.11
CA VAL A 304 -3.95 29.14 0.03
C VAL A 304 -5.42 29.48 0.25
N THR A 305 -5.76 30.76 0.20
CA THR A 305 -7.16 31.20 0.33
C THR A 305 -7.94 30.78 -0.93
N PRO A 306 -9.16 30.21 -0.81
CA PRO A 306 -9.95 29.82 -1.97
C PRO A 306 -10.10 30.95 -3.00
N GLY A 307 -9.82 30.64 -4.26
CA GLY A 307 -9.79 31.58 -5.38
C GLY A 307 -8.39 32.13 -5.71
N GLU A 308 -7.43 32.05 -4.79
CA GLU A 308 -6.02 32.40 -5.04
C GLU A 308 -5.25 31.21 -5.65
N THR A 309 -4.01 31.48 -6.08
CA THR A 309 -3.14 30.49 -6.71
C THR A 309 -1.83 30.30 -5.93
N ILE A 310 -1.26 29.10 -6.05
CA ILE A 310 0.12 28.79 -5.66
C ILE A 310 0.83 28.13 -6.84
N THR A 311 2.10 28.46 -7.09
CA THR A 311 2.85 27.78 -8.16
C THR A 311 3.17 26.34 -7.76
N LEU A 312 3.31 25.44 -8.74
CA LEU A 312 3.74 24.06 -8.46
C LEU A 312 5.15 24.06 -7.83
N GLU A 313 6.03 24.96 -8.26
CA GLU A 313 7.36 25.14 -7.67
C GLU A 313 7.30 25.49 -6.18
N ASP A 314 6.47 26.48 -5.80
CA ASP A 314 6.29 26.87 -4.39
C ASP A 314 5.65 25.74 -3.57
N ALA A 315 4.69 25.02 -4.14
CA ALA A 315 4.04 23.89 -3.47
C ALA A 315 5.02 22.76 -3.16
N LEU A 316 5.87 22.39 -4.14
CA LEU A 316 6.94 21.39 -3.95
C LEU A 316 8.00 21.91 -2.97
N THR A 317 8.36 23.19 -3.05
CA THR A 317 9.36 23.80 -2.15
C THR A 317 8.94 23.76 -0.70
N GLN A 318 7.65 24.00 -0.42
CA GLN A 318 7.15 23.90 0.95
C GLN A 318 7.14 22.46 1.48
N ALA A 319 7.03 21.46 0.61
CA ALA A 319 6.98 20.05 0.99
C ALA A 319 8.36 19.38 1.12
N PHE A 320 9.29 19.70 0.22
CA PHE A 320 10.57 19.00 0.04
C PHE A 320 11.80 19.91 0.16
N GLY A 321 11.60 21.21 0.41
CA GLY A 321 12.67 22.20 0.39
C GLY A 321 13.05 22.62 -1.04
N SER A 322 14.16 23.33 -1.20
CA SER A 322 14.55 23.89 -2.50
C SER A 322 15.20 22.89 -3.47
N ASP A 323 15.54 21.69 -3.00
CA ASP A 323 16.18 20.66 -3.82
C ASP A 323 15.28 19.44 -3.99
N PHE A 324 14.49 19.46 -5.04
CA PHE A 324 13.72 18.33 -5.57
C PHE A 324 14.19 17.97 -6.98
N SER A 325 15.48 18.22 -7.27
CA SER A 325 16.06 18.07 -8.60
C SER A 325 16.18 16.61 -9.07
N GLY A 326 16.01 15.64 -8.16
CA GLY A 326 15.88 14.22 -8.49
C GLY A 326 14.66 13.93 -9.36
N TYR A 327 13.61 14.75 -9.27
CA TYR A 327 12.43 14.61 -10.09
C TYR A 327 12.61 15.23 -11.47
N LYS A 328 12.54 14.39 -12.51
CA LYS A 328 12.78 14.79 -13.91
C LYS A 328 11.59 15.47 -14.55
N GLU A 329 10.39 15.04 -14.18
CA GLU A 329 9.13 15.48 -14.76
C GLU A 329 7.97 15.22 -13.79
N PHE A 330 6.86 15.90 -14.05
CA PHE A 330 5.66 15.84 -13.25
C PHE A 330 4.46 15.72 -14.17
N TYR A 331 3.40 15.08 -13.70
CA TYR A 331 2.12 15.04 -14.39
C TYR A 331 1.02 15.56 -13.47
N ILE A 332 0.19 16.46 -13.97
CA ILE A 332 -0.89 17.07 -13.19
C ILE A 332 -2.25 16.76 -13.82
N TYR A 333 -3.24 16.52 -12.98
CA TYR A 333 -4.65 16.44 -13.37
C TYR A 333 -5.55 16.76 -12.17
N TYR A 334 -6.82 17.00 -12.45
CA TYR A 334 -7.81 17.23 -11.41
C TYR A 334 -9.22 16.81 -11.85
N THR A 335 -10.03 16.39 -10.90
CA THR A 335 -11.44 16.05 -11.10
C THR A 335 -12.29 17.30 -10.93
N GLY A 336 -13.22 17.53 -11.87
CA GLY A 336 -14.02 18.75 -11.95
C GLY A 336 -15.19 18.81 -10.98
N GLN A 337 -15.67 20.03 -10.76
CA GLN A 337 -16.74 20.35 -9.81
C GLN A 337 -18.04 19.56 -10.05
N GLU A 338 -18.35 19.14 -11.28
CA GLU A 338 -19.55 18.34 -11.61
C GLU A 338 -19.59 17.00 -10.86
N THR A 339 -18.42 16.40 -10.57
CA THR A 339 -18.33 15.15 -9.79
C THR A 339 -18.60 15.34 -8.30
N TRP A 340 -18.45 16.56 -7.79
CA TRP A 340 -18.59 16.90 -6.37
C TRP A 340 -19.89 17.66 -6.06
N ILE A 341 -20.50 18.32 -7.06
CA ILE A 341 -21.72 19.16 -6.88
C ILE A 341 -22.95 18.35 -6.47
N GLU A 342 -23.05 17.08 -6.86
CA GLU A 342 -24.14 16.21 -6.40
C GLU A 342 -24.11 16.05 -4.88
N ASP A 343 -22.91 16.17 -4.29
CA ASP A 343 -22.67 16.11 -2.86
C ASP A 343 -22.33 17.49 -2.29
N ARG A 344 -23.36 18.36 -2.21
CA ARG A 344 -23.27 19.77 -1.76
C ARG A 344 -22.64 19.99 -0.38
N PHE A 345 -22.25 18.93 0.29
CA PHE A 345 -21.84 18.87 1.68
C PHE A 345 -20.38 18.40 1.85
N SER A 346 -19.63 18.16 0.75
CA SER A 346 -18.18 17.85 0.73
C SER A 346 -17.26 19.09 0.67
N PHE A 347 -17.75 20.26 1.07
CA PHE A 347 -17.04 21.55 0.96
C PHE A 347 -16.98 22.25 2.33
N TRP A 348 -15.87 22.94 2.61
CA TRP A 348 -15.70 23.74 3.83
C TRP A 348 -16.66 24.95 3.86
N ASP A 349 -17.00 25.53 2.71
CA ASP A 349 -18.10 26.48 2.57
C ASP A 349 -19.11 25.99 1.52
N PRO A 350 -20.13 25.23 1.94
CA PRO A 350 -21.19 24.73 1.05
C PRO A 350 -21.98 25.81 0.31
N LYS A 351 -21.91 27.09 0.73
CA LYS A 351 -22.63 28.19 0.07
C LYS A 351 -21.92 28.70 -1.17
N ASP A 352 -20.61 28.50 -1.24
CA ASP A 352 -19.75 28.88 -2.37
C ASP A 352 -18.80 27.73 -2.73
N PRO A 353 -19.34 26.59 -3.24
CA PRO A 353 -18.53 25.41 -3.51
C PRO A 353 -17.60 25.66 -4.71
N SER A 354 -16.34 25.28 -4.54
CA SER A 354 -15.29 25.35 -5.56
C SER A 354 -14.28 24.23 -5.35
N VAL A 355 -13.82 23.63 -6.45
CA VAL A 355 -12.77 22.59 -6.42
C VAL A 355 -11.43 23.20 -6.80
N ASN A 356 -10.33 22.49 -6.51
CA ASN A 356 -9.01 22.94 -6.95
C ASN A 356 -8.88 22.77 -8.47
N GLU A 357 -8.20 23.70 -9.14
CA GLU A 357 -8.00 23.69 -10.60
C GLU A 357 -6.53 23.89 -10.95
N TRP A 358 -5.98 23.04 -11.81
CA TRP A 358 -4.65 23.25 -12.37
C TRP A 358 -4.69 24.23 -13.55
N LEU A 359 -3.82 25.23 -13.52
CA LEU A 359 -3.61 26.22 -14.55
C LEU A 359 -2.20 26.09 -15.12
N VAL A 360 -2.07 26.16 -16.44
CA VAL A 360 -0.79 26.24 -17.14
C VAL A 360 -0.77 27.55 -17.91
N ASN A 361 0.18 28.44 -17.59
CA ASN A 361 0.22 29.81 -18.12
C ASN A 361 -1.10 30.56 -17.94
N GLY A 362 -1.72 30.43 -16.75
CA GLY A 362 -3.00 31.06 -16.39
C GLY A 362 -4.24 30.47 -17.07
N THR A 363 -4.09 29.39 -17.86
CA THR A 363 -5.21 28.71 -18.53
C THR A 363 -5.47 27.38 -17.86
N SER A 364 -6.72 27.12 -17.47
CA SER A 364 -7.11 25.81 -16.92
C SER A 364 -6.80 24.70 -17.91
N ILE A 365 -6.19 23.61 -17.42
CA ILE A 365 -5.97 22.43 -18.26
C ILE A 365 -7.29 21.76 -18.64
N GLY A 366 -8.35 21.97 -17.86
CA GLY A 366 -9.68 21.35 -18.00
C GLY A 366 -9.87 20.20 -17.01
N ALA A 367 -11.10 20.03 -16.53
CA ALA A 367 -11.44 19.01 -15.55
C ALA A 367 -11.58 17.60 -16.15
N GLY A 368 -11.11 16.60 -15.42
CA GLY A 368 -11.31 15.17 -15.72
C GLY A 368 -10.00 14.40 -15.60
N ASP A 369 -10.07 13.21 -15.02
CA ASP A 369 -8.89 12.37 -14.75
C ASP A 369 -8.16 11.92 -16.03
N ASN A 370 -8.83 12.02 -17.18
CA ASN A 370 -8.25 11.76 -18.50
C ASN A 370 -7.47 12.96 -19.07
N ASN A 371 -7.46 14.10 -18.38
CA ASN A 371 -6.87 15.34 -18.84
C ASN A 371 -5.56 15.63 -18.10
N ILE A 372 -4.60 14.73 -18.30
CA ILE A 372 -3.30 14.74 -17.67
C ILE A 372 -2.35 15.62 -18.48
N THR A 373 -1.65 16.53 -17.80
CA THR A 373 -0.67 17.42 -18.42
C THR A 373 0.73 17.11 -17.89
N ARG A 374 1.66 16.82 -18.81
CA ARG A 374 3.09 16.64 -18.50
C ARG A 374 3.78 17.99 -18.33
N ILE A 375 4.55 18.13 -17.27
CA ILE A 375 5.29 19.33 -16.86
C ILE A 375 6.76 18.95 -16.67
N THR A 376 7.67 19.68 -17.32
CA THR A 376 9.11 19.54 -17.09
C THR A 376 9.59 20.48 -15.98
N ALA A 377 10.74 20.18 -15.37
CA ALA A 377 11.27 20.96 -14.24
C ALA A 377 11.40 22.47 -14.51
N ASP A 378 11.68 22.87 -15.75
CA ASP A 378 11.77 24.29 -16.16
C ASP A 378 10.41 24.99 -16.30
N GLN A 379 9.31 24.25 -16.24
CA GLN A 379 7.95 24.77 -16.36
C GLN A 379 7.25 24.98 -15.02
N LEU A 380 7.84 24.56 -13.89
CA LEU A 380 7.17 24.51 -12.59
C LEU A 380 6.60 25.87 -12.15
N SER A 381 7.35 26.96 -12.31
CA SER A 381 6.89 28.33 -12.00
C SER A 381 5.73 28.83 -12.89
N SER A 382 5.49 28.19 -14.04
CA SER A 382 4.40 28.56 -14.97
C SER A 382 3.11 27.76 -14.75
N VAL A 383 3.14 26.82 -13.82
CA VAL A 383 2.02 25.97 -13.42
C VAL A 383 1.51 26.43 -12.07
N GLU A 384 0.20 26.63 -11.96
CA GLU A 384 -0.44 27.11 -10.74
C GLU A 384 -1.58 26.18 -10.34
N LEU A 385 -1.69 25.89 -9.04
CA LEU A 385 -2.89 25.32 -8.45
C LEU A 385 -3.75 26.46 -7.94
N LYS A 386 -4.93 26.65 -8.54
CA LYS A 386 -5.95 27.54 -8.01
C LYS A 386 -6.73 26.82 -6.92
N ALA A 387 -6.73 27.39 -5.73
CA ALA A 387 -7.37 26.83 -4.56
C ALA A 387 -8.89 26.90 -4.64
N GLY A 388 -9.56 25.78 -4.34
CA GLY A 388 -10.98 25.70 -4.02
C GLY A 388 -11.19 25.51 -2.52
N ASN A 389 -12.41 25.12 -2.13
CA ASN A 389 -12.80 24.84 -0.75
C ASN A 389 -13.38 23.42 -0.56
N VAL A 390 -13.16 22.53 -1.53
CA VAL A 390 -13.46 21.10 -1.40
C VAL A 390 -12.64 20.48 -0.26
N ILE A 391 -13.27 19.61 0.55
CA ILE A 391 -12.63 18.97 1.71
C ILE A 391 -11.72 17.81 1.26
N GLY A 392 -12.23 16.98 0.34
CA GLY A 392 -11.49 15.89 -0.27
C GLY A 392 -10.46 16.36 -1.31
N ALA A 393 -9.45 15.51 -1.56
CA ALA A 393 -8.48 15.78 -2.60
C ALA A 393 -9.08 15.55 -3.99
N ASN A 394 -9.07 16.59 -4.83
CA ASN A 394 -9.54 16.52 -6.23
C ASN A 394 -8.43 16.83 -7.25
N ALA A 395 -7.23 17.19 -6.80
CA ALA A 395 -6.09 17.51 -7.66
C ALA A 395 -4.94 16.56 -7.32
N THR A 396 -4.15 16.20 -8.34
CA THR A 396 -3.04 15.25 -8.21
C THR A 396 -1.79 15.78 -8.90
N ILE A 397 -0.64 15.49 -8.30
CA ILE A 397 0.70 15.59 -8.87
C ILE A 397 1.28 14.17 -8.89
N LEU A 398 1.53 13.63 -10.09
CA LEU A 398 2.23 12.36 -10.26
C LEU A 398 3.68 12.62 -10.63
N VAL A 399 4.58 11.86 -10.05
CA VAL A 399 6.02 11.94 -10.31
C VAL A 399 6.53 10.55 -10.64
N PRO A 400 7.11 10.31 -11.82
CA PRO A 400 7.81 9.06 -12.08
C PRO A 400 9.00 8.90 -11.14
N ILE A 401 9.09 7.76 -10.48
CA ILE A 401 10.16 7.48 -9.50
C ILE A 401 10.99 6.26 -9.87
N ALA A 402 10.47 5.29 -10.62
CA ALA A 402 11.24 4.15 -11.13
C ALA A 402 11.09 4.00 -12.65
N TYR A 403 12.14 3.48 -13.30
CA TYR A 403 12.20 3.34 -14.76
C TYR A 403 12.71 1.96 -15.19
N ASP A 404 12.21 1.44 -16.31
CA ASP A 404 12.75 0.25 -16.97
C ASP A 404 14.06 0.54 -17.74
N ASP A 405 14.68 -0.51 -18.27
CA ASP A 405 15.92 -0.41 -19.06
C ASP A 405 15.79 0.45 -20.33
N ASN A 406 14.56 0.69 -20.81
CA ASN A 406 14.28 1.55 -21.97
C ASN A 406 14.03 3.01 -21.57
N GLY A 407 14.04 3.30 -20.27
CA GLY A 407 13.74 4.61 -19.70
C GLY A 407 12.25 4.91 -19.61
N ASN A 408 11.37 3.89 -19.70
CA ASN A 408 9.95 4.08 -19.45
C ASN A 408 9.67 4.02 -17.95
N ALA A 409 8.86 4.92 -17.41
CA ALA A 409 8.45 4.88 -16.02
C ALA A 409 7.62 3.61 -15.70
N VAL A 410 7.99 2.98 -14.59
CA VAL A 410 7.36 1.75 -14.08
C VAL A 410 6.87 1.90 -12.64
N GLU A 411 7.04 3.06 -12.03
CA GLU A 411 6.45 3.44 -10.74
C GLU A 411 6.29 4.96 -10.60
N TYR A 412 5.23 5.37 -9.90
CA TYR A 412 4.89 6.76 -9.64
C TYR A 412 4.65 7.04 -8.16
N ALA A 413 5.12 8.20 -7.71
CA ALA A 413 4.62 8.84 -6.51
C ALA A 413 3.39 9.70 -6.83
N SER A 414 2.27 9.44 -6.16
CA SER A 414 1.00 10.12 -6.36
C SER A 414 0.68 11.06 -5.19
N TYR A 415 1.05 12.34 -5.32
CA TYR A 415 0.80 13.38 -4.33
C TYR A 415 -0.55 14.06 -4.55
N LYS A 416 -1.38 14.07 -3.50
CA LYS A 416 -2.69 14.72 -3.50
C LYS A 416 -2.69 15.93 -2.57
N PRO A 417 -2.58 17.17 -3.09
CA PRO A 417 -2.53 18.36 -2.25
C PRO A 417 -3.81 18.53 -1.44
N ILE A 418 -3.65 18.81 -0.15
CA ILE A 418 -4.75 19.24 0.73
C ILE A 418 -4.65 20.75 0.86
N ILE A 419 -5.76 21.44 0.58
CA ILE A 419 -5.82 22.90 0.65
C ILE A 419 -6.43 23.34 1.96
N VAL A 420 -5.80 24.34 2.57
CA VAL A 420 -6.21 24.92 3.84
C VAL A 420 -6.30 26.43 3.67
N ASN A 421 -7.42 27.01 4.12
CA ASN A 421 -7.56 28.46 4.14
C ASN A 421 -6.77 29.05 5.33
N PRO A 422 -5.68 29.81 5.09
CA PRO A 422 -4.84 30.36 6.15
C PRO A 422 -5.56 31.43 7.00
N ASP A 423 -6.62 32.06 6.50
CA ASP A 423 -7.37 33.09 7.22
C ASP A 423 -8.22 32.51 8.37
N LEU A 424 -8.45 31.19 8.36
CA LEU A 424 -9.38 30.53 9.26
C LEU A 424 -8.70 29.74 10.37
N ILE A 425 -7.46 29.28 10.16
CA ILE A 425 -6.75 28.41 11.11
C ILE A 425 -5.28 28.80 11.28
N PRO A 426 -4.70 28.65 12.49
CA PRO A 426 -3.33 29.06 12.75
C PRO A 426 -2.31 28.28 11.90
N PRO A 427 -1.13 28.86 11.62
CA PRO A 427 -0.04 28.15 10.96
C PRO A 427 0.52 27.03 11.87
N PRO A 428 1.13 25.98 11.30
CA PRO A 428 1.87 24.99 12.08
C PRO A 428 3.07 25.65 12.78
N VAL A 429 3.58 24.99 13.83
CA VAL A 429 4.81 25.42 14.48
C VAL A 429 5.99 25.07 13.58
N SER A 430 6.73 26.09 13.15
CA SER A 430 7.89 25.91 12.25
C SER A 430 9.08 25.31 12.98
N GLY A 431 9.88 24.50 12.27
CA GLY A 431 11.17 23.99 12.74
C GLY A 431 11.10 22.82 13.73
N ARG A 432 9.94 22.16 13.85
CA ARG A 432 9.81 20.89 14.60
C ARG A 432 8.74 20.00 14.00
N ALA A 433 8.83 18.70 14.31
CA ALA A 433 7.78 17.74 14.01
C ALA A 433 6.44 18.07 14.72
N PRO A 434 5.30 17.67 14.12
CA PRO A 434 3.98 17.83 14.72
C PRO A 434 3.80 16.95 15.96
N THR A 435 3.03 17.45 16.93
CA THR A 435 2.71 16.73 18.17
C THR A 435 1.22 16.45 18.30
N ALA A 436 0.85 15.54 19.20
CA ALA A 436 -0.55 15.26 19.51
C ALA A 436 -1.31 16.51 19.97
N ASP A 437 -0.66 17.40 20.74
CA ASP A 437 -1.25 18.67 21.17
C ASP A 437 -1.52 19.61 19.99
N ASP A 438 -0.67 19.59 18.95
CA ASP A 438 -0.92 20.37 17.73
C ASP A 438 -2.18 19.88 17.01
N ILE A 439 -2.36 18.56 16.88
CA ILE A 439 -3.55 17.95 16.28
C ILE A 439 -4.81 18.36 17.05
N VAL A 440 -4.78 18.24 18.39
CA VAL A 440 -5.91 18.61 19.26
C VAL A 440 -6.24 20.10 19.13
N ALA A 441 -5.23 20.97 19.24
CA ALA A 441 -5.42 22.40 19.10
C ALA A 441 -5.96 22.79 17.72
N MET A 442 -5.56 22.08 16.67
CA MET A 442 -6.07 22.28 15.32
C MET A 442 -7.52 21.83 15.17
N ALA A 443 -7.89 20.65 15.70
CA ALA A 443 -9.27 20.20 15.73
C ALA A 443 -10.19 21.20 16.46
N GLU A 444 -9.76 21.73 17.60
CA GLU A 444 -10.47 22.80 18.32
C GLU A 444 -10.54 24.12 17.54
N ALA A 445 -9.54 24.44 16.72
CA ALA A 445 -9.57 25.61 15.84
C ALA A 445 -10.61 25.44 14.74
N TYR A 446 -10.62 24.29 14.06
CA TYR A 446 -11.65 23.91 13.08
C TYR A 446 -13.05 23.93 13.71
N ALA A 447 -13.22 23.42 14.94
CA ALA A 447 -14.49 23.43 15.65
C ALA A 447 -15.06 24.84 15.88
N LYS A 448 -14.20 25.84 16.08
CA LYS A 448 -14.63 27.24 16.25
C LYS A 448 -15.08 27.87 14.93
N VAL A 449 -14.48 27.47 13.82
CA VAL A 449 -14.76 28.03 12.49
C VAL A 449 -15.97 27.35 11.85
N TYR A 450 -16.02 26.02 11.88
CA TYR A 450 -16.96 25.20 11.11
C TYR A 450 -18.07 24.60 11.98
N TYR A 451 -18.53 25.33 12.99
CA TYR A 451 -19.60 24.89 13.88
C TYR A 451 -20.95 24.79 13.14
N ASN A 452 -21.61 23.63 13.23
CA ASN A 452 -22.91 23.34 12.61
C ASN A 452 -22.93 23.50 11.08
N ILE A 453 -21.78 23.29 10.41
CA ILE A 453 -21.74 23.26 8.94
C ILE A 453 -22.25 21.89 8.48
N PRO A 454 -23.33 21.82 7.69
CA PRO A 454 -23.84 20.53 7.22
C PRO A 454 -22.82 19.81 6.34
N ASN A 455 -22.60 18.52 6.58
CA ASN A 455 -21.67 17.67 5.82
C ASN A 455 -22.29 16.27 5.60
N THR A 456 -21.87 15.57 4.55
CA THR A 456 -22.25 14.20 4.17
C THR A 456 -21.06 13.27 4.43
N ASN A 457 -20.97 12.74 5.64
CA ASN A 457 -20.11 11.60 5.98
C ASN A 457 -18.65 11.65 5.42
N ASP A 458 -18.04 12.84 5.32
CA ASP A 458 -16.67 13.03 4.82
C ASP A 458 -15.62 13.03 5.95
N CYS A 459 -15.90 12.27 7.01
CA CYS A 459 -15.16 12.29 8.27
C CYS A 459 -13.68 11.93 8.09
N PHE A 460 -13.36 11.14 7.06
CA PHE A 460 -11.98 10.82 6.72
C PHE A 460 -11.22 12.04 6.18
N ASN A 461 -11.77 12.76 5.19
CA ASN A 461 -11.08 13.92 4.65
C ASN A 461 -11.04 15.09 5.66
N ILE A 462 -12.03 15.19 6.56
CA ILE A 462 -11.96 16.09 7.73
C ILE A 462 -10.74 15.77 8.59
N GLY A 463 -10.57 14.49 8.99
CA GLY A 463 -9.40 14.05 9.75
C GLY A 463 -8.09 14.33 9.01
N LYS A 464 -8.02 14.04 7.70
CA LYS A 464 -6.85 14.36 6.86
C LYS A 464 -6.53 15.85 6.83
N ALA A 465 -7.53 16.71 6.70
CA ALA A 465 -7.32 18.15 6.64
C ALA A 465 -6.77 18.71 7.96
N ILE A 466 -7.28 18.23 9.10
CA ILE A 466 -6.76 18.60 10.42
C ILE A 466 -5.31 18.16 10.57
N ALA A 467 -5.03 16.91 10.21
CA ALA A 467 -3.70 16.33 10.27
C ALA A 467 -2.70 17.09 9.37
N ALA A 468 -3.05 17.33 8.11
CA ALA A 468 -2.22 18.05 7.16
C ALA A 468 -2.02 19.53 7.53
N SER A 469 -2.99 20.15 8.20
CA SER A 469 -2.89 21.55 8.66
C SER A 469 -1.76 21.79 9.66
N VAL A 470 -1.35 20.76 10.41
CA VAL A 470 -0.23 20.83 11.35
C VAL A 470 1.07 20.26 10.78
N GLY A 471 1.09 19.86 9.50
CA GLY A 471 2.24 19.20 8.87
C GLY A 471 2.31 17.68 9.12
N ALA A 472 1.21 17.08 9.58
CA ALA A 472 1.10 15.63 9.78
C ALA A 472 0.14 15.02 8.75
N ALA A 473 0.35 15.20 7.45
CA ALA A 473 -0.60 14.69 6.47
C ALA A 473 -0.82 13.18 6.61
N LEU A 474 -2.08 12.76 6.76
CA LEU A 474 -2.45 11.35 6.91
C LEU A 474 -2.52 10.68 5.52
N PRO A 475 -1.89 9.50 5.32
CA PRO A 475 -1.91 8.77 4.05
C PRO A 475 -3.32 8.41 3.55
N ASP A 476 -3.52 8.36 2.23
CA ASP A 476 -4.78 7.87 1.63
C ASP A 476 -5.10 6.42 1.99
N THR A 477 -4.08 5.60 2.18
CA THR A 477 -4.21 4.19 2.58
C THR A 477 -4.83 4.02 3.97
N ALA A 478 -4.94 5.10 4.77
CA ALA A 478 -5.63 5.11 6.05
C ALA A 478 -7.17 5.06 5.94
N PHE A 479 -7.72 5.09 4.73
CA PHE A 479 -9.17 5.04 4.49
C PHE A 479 -9.78 3.64 4.65
N ASN A 480 -8.96 2.59 4.63
CA ASN A 480 -9.46 1.21 4.51
C ASN A 480 -10.18 0.75 5.77
N LEU A 481 -11.32 0.07 5.58
CA LEU A 481 -12.10 -0.49 6.69
C LEU A 481 -11.54 -1.83 7.19
N ASN A 482 -10.79 -2.52 6.34
CA ASN A 482 -10.00 -3.68 6.73
C ASN A 482 -8.72 -3.19 7.40
N PRO A 483 -8.52 -3.42 8.72
CA PRO A 483 -7.35 -2.89 9.39
C PRO A 483 -6.04 -3.37 8.77
N SER A 484 -5.96 -4.59 8.22
CA SER A 484 -4.74 -5.10 7.56
C SER A 484 -4.28 -4.31 6.33
N GLU A 485 -5.17 -3.54 5.70
CA GLU A 485 -4.85 -2.71 4.52
C GLU A 485 -4.36 -1.30 4.89
N ASN A 486 -4.56 -0.88 6.14
CA ASN A 486 -4.03 0.37 6.64
C ASN A 486 -2.53 0.20 6.91
N VAL A 487 -1.67 1.09 6.45
CA VAL A 487 -0.22 0.98 6.66
C VAL A 487 0.33 2.23 7.33
N ASP A 488 1.53 2.12 7.90
CA ASP A 488 2.26 3.27 8.43
C ASP A 488 2.64 4.22 7.27
N GLY A 489 2.76 5.52 7.55
CA GLY A 489 3.19 6.48 6.53
C GLY A 489 3.19 7.93 7.04
N GLY A 490 4.13 8.74 6.54
CA GLY A 490 4.40 10.07 7.07
C GLY A 490 4.69 10.01 8.58
N PHE A 491 4.19 10.97 9.35
CA PHE A 491 4.33 10.91 10.81
C PHE A 491 3.43 9.87 11.49
N TRP A 492 2.56 9.16 10.77
CA TRP A 492 1.59 8.25 11.38
C TRP A 492 2.10 6.80 11.44
N ARG A 493 1.84 6.15 12.57
CA ARG A 493 2.00 4.71 12.79
C ARG A 493 0.67 4.10 13.20
N VAL A 494 0.42 2.87 12.81
CA VAL A 494 -0.73 2.11 13.26
C VAL A 494 -0.46 1.59 14.67
N ALA A 495 -1.01 2.30 15.66
CA ALA A 495 -0.87 1.97 17.07
C ALA A 495 -1.73 0.77 17.49
N TYR A 496 -2.81 0.48 16.75
CA TYR A 496 -3.69 -0.66 17.03
C TYR A 496 -4.42 -1.12 15.77
N ARG A 497 -4.55 -2.44 15.63
CA ARG A 497 -5.36 -3.10 14.61
C ARG A 497 -6.32 -4.08 15.28
N GLY A 498 -7.61 -3.93 15.00
CA GLY A 498 -8.65 -4.79 15.55
C GLY A 498 -8.62 -6.23 15.01
N ASP A 499 -8.00 -6.45 13.84
CA ASP A 499 -7.88 -7.76 13.20
C ASP A 499 -6.61 -8.53 13.58
N GLN A 500 -5.73 -7.92 14.37
CA GLN A 500 -4.51 -8.55 14.89
C GLN A 500 -4.69 -8.94 16.36
N GLY A 501 -4.67 -10.25 16.62
CA GLY A 501 -4.85 -10.80 17.97
C GLY A 501 -6.30 -10.76 18.46
N GLU A 502 -6.50 -10.79 19.77
CA GLU A 502 -7.84 -10.71 20.38
C GLU A 502 -8.34 -9.26 20.36
N PRO A 503 -9.47 -8.95 19.70
CA PRO A 503 -9.97 -7.59 19.57
C PRO A 503 -10.40 -7.02 20.92
N VAL A 504 -10.02 -5.77 21.19
CA VAL A 504 -10.44 -5.04 22.38
C VAL A 504 -11.84 -4.49 22.13
N LEU A 505 -12.84 -5.09 22.77
CA LEU A 505 -14.25 -4.70 22.58
C LEU A 505 -14.49 -3.23 22.92
N ASP A 506 -13.92 -2.75 24.03
CA ASP A 506 -13.93 -1.35 24.39
C ASP A 506 -12.63 -0.65 23.95
N TRP A 507 -12.41 -0.60 22.64
CA TRP A 507 -11.22 -0.01 22.04
C TRP A 507 -11.05 1.48 22.36
N SER A 508 -12.12 2.16 22.81
CA SER A 508 -12.04 3.56 23.25
C SER A 508 -11.03 3.74 24.39
N THR A 509 -10.79 2.70 25.19
CA THR A 509 -9.77 2.70 26.26
C THR A 509 -8.32 2.78 25.75
N LEU A 510 -8.09 2.53 24.46
CA LEU A 510 -6.77 2.53 23.82
C LEU A 510 -6.39 3.89 23.22
N VAL A 511 -7.37 4.78 22.99
CA VAL A 511 -7.12 6.04 22.31
C VAL A 511 -6.46 7.06 23.22
N LYS A 512 -5.64 7.92 22.62
CA LYS A 512 -5.01 9.08 23.23
C LYS A 512 -5.47 10.35 22.50
N PRO A 513 -5.46 11.52 23.14
CA PRO A 513 -5.61 12.80 22.44
C PRO A 513 -4.66 12.88 21.25
N GLY A 514 -5.14 13.39 20.11
CA GLY A 514 -4.39 13.49 18.86
C GLY A 514 -4.44 12.24 17.97
N ASP A 515 -4.98 11.11 18.44
CA ASP A 515 -5.17 9.93 17.59
C ASP A 515 -6.25 10.19 16.52
N ILE A 516 -6.09 9.57 15.36
CA ILE A 516 -7.14 9.44 14.34
C ILE A 516 -7.59 7.99 14.30
N VAL A 517 -8.89 7.73 14.42
CA VAL A 517 -9.44 6.37 14.44
C VAL A 517 -10.30 6.10 13.22
N ARG A 518 -10.00 5.02 12.50
CA ARG A 518 -10.82 4.45 11.44
C ARG A 518 -11.62 3.27 11.98
N MET A 519 -12.93 3.24 11.73
CA MET A 519 -13.84 2.24 12.28
C MET A 519 -14.88 1.75 11.28
N ALA A 520 -15.30 0.49 11.41
CA ALA A 520 -16.34 -0.13 10.61
C ALA A 520 -17.60 -0.47 11.43
N TRP A 521 -18.76 -0.42 10.79
CA TRP A 521 -20.05 -0.75 11.42
C TRP A 521 -20.51 -2.18 11.09
N PRO A 522 -21.22 -2.89 12.00
CA PRO A 522 -21.74 -4.24 11.73
C PRO A 522 -22.70 -4.33 10.54
N GLY A 523 -23.42 -3.24 10.24
CA GLY A 523 -24.35 -3.13 9.11
C GLY A 523 -23.70 -2.72 7.78
N GLY A 524 -22.38 -2.56 7.74
CA GLY A 524 -21.65 -1.98 6.62
C GLY A 524 -21.44 -0.47 6.75
N GLY A 525 -20.46 0.06 6.00
CA GLY A 525 -20.03 1.46 6.09
C GLY A 525 -18.90 1.69 7.09
N GLY A 526 -18.34 2.90 7.07
CA GLY A 526 -17.18 3.28 7.84
C GLY A 526 -17.25 4.70 8.36
N HIS A 527 -16.53 4.97 9.45
CA HIS A 527 -16.41 6.30 10.06
C HIS A 527 -14.95 6.59 10.40
N THR A 528 -14.60 7.87 10.50
CA THR A 528 -13.27 8.31 10.92
C THR A 528 -13.43 9.45 11.90
N THR A 529 -12.62 9.47 12.96
CA THR A 529 -12.73 10.49 14.01
C THR A 529 -11.37 10.97 14.47
N THR A 530 -11.27 12.27 14.80
CA THR A 530 -10.08 12.85 15.46
C THR A 530 -10.34 12.95 16.96
N VAL A 531 -9.48 12.35 17.78
CA VAL A 531 -9.66 12.31 19.24
C VAL A 531 -9.12 13.59 19.87
N ILE A 532 -10.00 14.39 20.46
CA ILE A 532 -9.64 15.58 21.25
C ILE A 532 -9.29 15.18 22.68
N LYS A 533 -10.08 14.28 23.28
CA LYS A 533 -9.87 13.82 24.65
C LYS A 533 -10.22 12.35 24.80
N GLY A 534 -9.35 11.60 25.48
CA GLY A 534 -9.60 10.21 25.84
C GLY A 534 -10.79 10.02 26.77
N VAL A 535 -11.05 8.76 27.12
CA VAL A 535 -12.27 8.31 27.81
C VAL A 535 -12.55 9.10 29.09
N GLY A 536 -13.71 9.76 29.13
CA GLY A 536 -14.25 10.42 30.31
C GLY A 536 -14.91 9.45 31.30
N PRO A 537 -15.37 9.95 32.47
CA PRO A 537 -15.96 9.11 33.53
C PRO A 537 -17.20 8.31 33.10
N GLU A 538 -17.87 8.73 32.04
CA GLU A 538 -19.09 8.11 31.49
C GLU A 538 -18.80 7.15 30.32
N GLY A 539 -17.53 6.86 30.03
CA GLY A 539 -17.12 5.95 28.94
C GLY A 539 -17.08 6.59 27.54
N GLN A 540 -17.31 7.90 27.44
CA GLN A 540 -17.31 8.64 26.17
C GLN A 540 -15.95 9.26 25.88
N ILE A 541 -15.59 9.38 24.60
CA ILE A 541 -14.45 10.16 24.12
C ILE A 541 -14.94 11.50 23.55
N LEU A 542 -14.12 12.55 23.66
CA LEU A 542 -14.39 13.82 22.98
C LEU A 542 -13.69 13.78 21.63
N VAL A 543 -14.46 14.04 20.58
CA VAL A 543 -13.99 13.91 19.20
C VAL A 543 -14.38 15.10 18.35
N TYR A 544 -13.70 15.21 17.20
CA TYR A 544 -14.06 16.12 16.13
C TYR A 544 -14.22 15.38 14.81
N ASP A 545 -15.44 15.39 14.29
CA ASP A 545 -15.91 14.76 13.05
C ASP A 545 -17.37 15.19 12.80
N ASN A 546 -18.16 14.37 12.08
CA ASN A 546 -19.57 14.61 11.82
C ASN A 546 -20.44 14.23 13.04
N ASP A 547 -21.23 15.17 13.54
CA ASP A 547 -22.24 15.01 14.59
C ASP A 547 -23.67 14.96 13.99
N SER A 548 -24.58 14.19 14.60
CA SER A 548 -25.96 14.03 14.14
C SER A 548 -26.79 15.30 14.37
N PHE A 549 -27.10 16.04 13.31
CA PHE A 549 -27.83 17.29 13.37
C PHE A 549 -29.19 17.18 12.68
N THR A 550 -30.23 16.75 13.42
CA THR A 550 -31.63 16.61 12.93
C THR A 550 -31.82 15.43 11.94
N PRO A 551 -33.02 14.80 11.86
CA PRO A 551 -33.23 13.69 10.93
C PRO A 551 -32.93 14.08 9.48
N GLY A 552 -31.88 13.50 8.92
CA GLY A 552 -31.46 13.68 7.53
C GLY A 552 -30.29 14.65 7.29
N PHE A 553 -29.66 15.22 8.33
CA PHE A 553 -28.46 16.05 8.20
C PHE A 553 -27.42 15.71 9.28
N GLU A 554 -26.14 15.69 8.90
CA GLU A 554 -25.01 15.68 9.84
C GLU A 554 -24.33 17.05 9.79
N SER A 555 -23.69 17.46 10.90
CA SER A 555 -22.91 18.69 10.96
C SER A 555 -21.52 18.42 11.50
N ILE A 556 -20.50 19.07 10.93
CA ILE A 556 -19.14 18.98 11.47
C ILE A 556 -19.08 19.66 12.84
N GLY A 557 -18.49 19.00 13.83
CA GLY A 557 -18.41 19.58 15.17
C GLY A 557 -17.67 18.73 16.19
N GLU A 558 -17.31 19.39 17.29
CA GLU A 558 -16.85 18.74 18.50
C GLU A 558 -18.04 18.13 19.25
N HIS A 559 -17.97 16.85 19.60
CA HIS A 559 -18.99 16.20 20.41
C HIS A 559 -18.44 15.01 21.22
N TYR A 560 -19.20 14.60 22.25
CA TYR A 560 -18.90 13.39 23.00
C TYR A 560 -19.54 12.19 22.31
N ALA A 561 -18.73 11.18 22.00
CA ALA A 561 -19.15 9.97 21.31
C ALA A 561 -18.91 8.70 22.14
N ASN A 562 -19.78 7.71 21.94
CA ASN A 562 -19.64 6.37 22.50
C ASN A 562 -19.66 5.32 21.37
N TYR A 563 -18.59 5.27 20.59
CA TYR A 563 -18.53 4.43 19.38
C TYR A 563 -18.28 2.94 19.67
N ALA A 564 -17.57 2.62 20.75
CA ALA A 564 -17.08 1.26 20.99
C ALA A 564 -18.18 0.18 21.04
N PRO A 565 -19.35 0.41 21.68
CA PRO A 565 -20.41 -0.59 21.71
C PRO A 565 -21.08 -0.87 20.35
N ASP A 566 -21.04 0.09 19.43
CA ASP A 566 -21.81 0.06 18.18
C ASP A 566 -20.95 -0.31 16.95
N THR A 567 -19.62 -0.25 17.09
CA THR A 567 -18.66 -0.55 16.02
C THR A 567 -18.17 -2.00 16.05
N LEU A 568 -17.65 -2.49 14.93
CA LEU A 568 -16.95 -3.77 14.87
C LEU A 568 -15.56 -3.62 15.48
N ALA A 569 -15.31 -4.26 16.62
CA ALA A 569 -13.99 -4.25 17.26
C ALA A 569 -12.87 -4.77 16.34
N THR A 570 -13.18 -5.72 15.44
CA THR A 570 -12.24 -6.23 14.43
C THR A 570 -11.99 -5.29 13.25
N GLY A 571 -12.80 -4.24 13.10
CA GLY A 571 -12.70 -3.25 12.03
C GLY A 571 -12.10 -1.92 12.48
N ILE A 572 -11.37 -1.91 13.61
CA ILE A 572 -10.78 -0.70 14.19
C ILE A 572 -9.31 -0.58 13.78
N THR A 573 -8.92 0.62 13.37
CA THR A 573 -7.52 1.03 13.23
C THR A 573 -7.30 2.34 13.96
N ILE A 574 -6.28 2.40 14.83
CA ILE A 574 -5.88 3.63 15.53
C ILE A 574 -4.56 4.10 14.93
N PHE A 575 -4.56 5.29 14.33
CA PHE A 575 -3.37 5.98 13.86
C PHE A 575 -2.88 6.94 14.93
N ARG A 576 -1.58 6.91 15.20
CA ARG A 576 -0.91 7.76 16.18
C ARG A 576 0.37 8.32 15.60
N LEU A 577 0.72 9.55 15.97
CA LEU A 577 2.01 10.14 15.60
C LEU A 577 3.17 9.30 16.15
N ALA A 578 4.21 9.14 15.34
CA ALA A 578 5.39 8.36 15.65
C ALA A 578 6.15 8.97 16.84
N GLU A 579 6.65 8.12 17.74
CA GLU A 579 7.38 8.57 18.94
C GLU A 579 8.78 9.10 18.63
N ASP A 580 9.37 8.65 17.52
CA ASP A 580 10.64 9.13 16.98
C ASP A 580 10.52 10.47 16.26
N ALA A 581 9.28 10.94 16.05
CA ALA A 581 8.97 12.18 15.34
C ALA A 581 9.57 12.26 13.93
N ARG A 582 9.75 11.10 13.26
CA ARG A 582 10.28 11.02 11.88
C ARG A 582 9.18 10.77 10.84
N TYR A 583 9.29 11.44 9.71
CA TYR A 583 8.36 11.27 8.60
C TYR A 583 8.73 10.02 7.78
N LEU A 584 7.85 9.02 7.78
CA LEU A 584 8.11 7.72 7.14
C LEU A 584 7.83 7.76 5.63
N ILE A 585 8.84 7.39 4.86
CA ILE A 585 8.78 7.14 3.42
C ILE A 585 9.16 5.67 3.18
N THR A 586 8.38 4.95 2.38
CA THR A 586 8.61 3.53 2.11
C THR A 586 8.52 3.29 0.61
N ALA A 587 9.59 2.74 0.04
CA ALA A 587 9.71 2.39 -1.38
C ALA A 587 9.43 0.88 -1.62
N THR A 588 9.66 0.41 -2.84
CA THR A 588 9.45 -0.98 -3.24
C THR A 588 10.77 -1.73 -3.44
N ASP A 589 10.79 -2.79 -4.24
CA ASP A 589 12.03 -3.51 -4.59
C ASP A 589 12.61 -3.09 -5.95
N LEU A 590 12.00 -2.08 -6.58
CA LEU A 590 12.45 -1.46 -7.82
C LEU A 590 13.65 -0.53 -7.56
N THR A 591 14.18 0.10 -8.62
CA THR A 591 15.20 1.16 -8.51
C THR A 591 14.54 2.53 -8.55
N GLU A 592 14.38 3.18 -7.39
CA GLU A 592 13.60 4.40 -7.23
C GLU A 592 14.49 5.64 -7.16
N THR A 593 13.91 6.79 -7.51
CA THR A 593 14.37 8.11 -7.08
C THR A 593 13.45 8.61 -5.98
N LEU A 594 13.94 8.59 -4.74
CA LEU A 594 13.21 8.98 -3.55
C LEU A 594 13.58 10.40 -3.14
N GLN A 595 12.58 11.14 -2.66
CA GLN A 595 12.72 12.50 -2.17
C GLN A 595 12.13 12.58 -0.77
N GLY A 596 12.99 12.88 0.20
CA GLY A 596 12.64 13.23 1.56
C GLY A 596 12.07 14.64 1.66
N THR A 597 11.52 14.94 2.81
CA THR A 597 10.70 16.11 3.12
C THR A 597 11.53 17.24 3.73
N ILE A 598 10.87 18.28 4.23
CA ILE A 598 11.50 19.33 5.05
C ILE A 598 11.68 18.93 6.53
N HIS A 599 11.43 17.67 6.85
CA HIS A 599 11.45 17.12 8.20
C HIS A 599 12.46 15.98 8.27
N ASP A 600 12.91 15.65 9.49
CA ASP A 600 13.68 14.43 9.71
C ASP A 600 12.87 13.22 9.22
N ASP A 601 13.42 12.50 8.25
CA ASP A 601 12.75 11.38 7.61
C ASP A 601 13.23 10.01 8.16
N ASP A 602 12.35 9.02 8.01
CA ASP A 602 12.65 7.58 8.07
C ASP A 602 12.39 7.02 6.67
N ILE A 603 13.43 6.84 5.87
CA ILE A 603 13.35 6.38 4.49
C ILE A 603 13.72 4.89 4.43
N ARG A 604 12.78 4.08 3.94
CA ARG A 604 12.94 2.63 3.80
C ARG A 604 13.01 2.25 2.32
N PRO A 605 14.22 1.99 1.78
CA PRO A 605 14.41 1.72 0.36
C PRO A 605 13.79 0.40 -0.09
N ASN A 606 13.70 -0.60 0.78
CA ASN A 606 13.15 -1.93 0.48
C ASN A 606 13.80 -2.72 -0.67
N GLY A 607 14.68 -2.15 -1.49
CA GLY A 607 15.40 -2.88 -2.52
C GLY A 607 16.02 -2.00 -3.61
N GLY A 608 16.19 -2.63 -4.78
CA GLY A 608 16.64 -2.13 -6.09
C GLY A 608 17.68 -1.01 -6.23
N ALA A 609 18.48 -0.69 -5.21
CA ALA A 609 19.59 0.26 -5.28
C ALA A 609 19.14 1.70 -5.62
N ASP A 610 18.22 2.21 -4.80
CA ASP A 610 17.61 3.52 -4.94
C ASP A 610 18.59 4.70 -4.91
N SER A 611 18.19 5.78 -5.56
CA SER A 611 18.75 7.13 -5.40
C SER A 611 17.87 7.94 -4.45
N ILE A 612 18.40 8.33 -3.31
CA ILE A 612 17.66 8.92 -2.20
C ILE A 612 18.22 10.30 -1.92
N THR A 613 17.37 11.32 -2.00
CA THR A 613 17.63 12.65 -1.44
C THR A 613 16.89 12.72 -0.11
N GLY A 614 17.57 12.99 1.00
CA GLY A 614 16.96 13.14 2.33
C GLY A 614 16.29 14.50 2.50
N GLY A 615 16.91 15.56 1.99
CA GLY A 615 16.44 16.92 2.17
C GLY A 615 16.97 17.54 3.47
N PRO A 616 16.31 18.59 3.98
CA PRO A 616 16.69 19.21 5.23
C PRO A 616 16.25 18.37 6.45
N GLY A 617 17.19 18.05 7.33
CA GLY A 617 16.88 17.33 8.57
C GLY A 617 18.06 16.46 8.97
N ASP A 618 17.90 15.74 10.08
CA ASP A 618 18.77 14.61 10.43
C ASP A 618 18.07 13.33 9.96
N ASP A 619 18.33 12.86 8.74
CA ASP A 619 17.56 11.80 8.09
C ASP A 619 18.09 10.40 8.40
N LEU A 620 17.19 9.42 8.43
CA LEU A 620 17.51 8.02 8.63
C LEU A 620 17.11 7.25 7.38
N VAL A 621 18.08 6.65 6.70
CA VAL A 621 17.82 5.64 5.67
C VAL A 621 18.08 4.27 6.26
N GLN A 622 17.08 3.38 6.27
CA GLN A 622 17.22 2.08 6.94
C GLN A 622 16.51 0.90 6.28
N GLY A 623 17.10 -0.28 6.43
CA GLY A 623 16.56 -1.52 5.93
C GLY A 623 17.40 -2.74 6.32
N LEU A 624 17.10 -3.89 5.71
CA LEU A 624 18.01 -5.03 5.75
C LEU A 624 19.26 -4.74 4.93
N THR A 625 20.38 -5.38 5.26
CA THR A 625 21.65 -5.21 4.56
C THR A 625 21.52 -5.38 3.05
N ALA A 626 20.72 -6.35 2.60
CA ALA A 626 20.47 -6.59 1.17
C ALA A 626 19.71 -5.47 0.47
N GLN A 627 18.87 -4.73 1.21
CA GLN A 627 18.08 -3.59 0.70
C GLN A 627 18.89 -2.30 0.69
N MET A 628 19.81 -2.15 1.66
CA MET A 628 20.69 -0.99 1.80
C MET A 628 21.89 -1.04 0.82
N ASN A 629 22.28 -2.23 0.38
CA ASN A 629 23.45 -2.37 -0.48
C ASN A 629 23.21 -1.81 -1.89
N GLY A 630 24.05 -0.86 -2.30
CA GLY A 630 24.04 -0.27 -3.64
C GLY A 630 23.25 1.03 -3.74
N ILE A 631 22.56 1.46 -2.68
CA ILE A 631 21.84 2.73 -2.69
C ILE A 631 22.80 3.92 -2.85
N THR A 632 22.27 5.01 -3.39
CA THR A 632 22.93 6.32 -3.41
C THR A 632 22.15 7.29 -2.53
N PHE A 633 22.77 7.85 -1.49
CA PHE A 633 22.22 8.94 -0.69
C PHE A 633 22.84 10.26 -1.16
N THR A 634 22.12 10.98 -2.01
CA THR A 634 22.62 12.06 -2.88
C THR A 634 23.04 13.31 -2.12
N ASP A 635 22.50 13.55 -0.94
CA ASP A 635 22.75 14.75 -0.13
C ASP A 635 23.13 14.41 1.32
N PHE A 636 23.62 13.20 1.57
CA PHE A 636 24.08 12.78 2.91
C PHE A 636 25.03 13.80 3.55
N THR A 637 24.65 14.29 4.72
CA THR A 637 25.35 15.28 5.54
C THR A 637 25.67 14.75 6.93
N PHE A 638 26.35 15.55 7.76
CA PHE A 638 26.53 15.24 9.18
C PHE A 638 25.21 15.47 9.92
N GLY A 639 24.69 14.43 10.57
CA GLY A 639 23.34 14.40 11.15
C GLY A 639 22.57 13.19 10.61
N ASP A 640 22.78 12.87 9.33
CA ASP A 640 22.18 11.73 8.67
C ASP A 640 22.77 10.40 9.16
N THR A 641 21.92 9.37 9.11
CA THR A 641 22.23 8.04 9.62
C THR A 641 21.78 6.92 8.67
N LEU A 642 22.52 5.82 8.71
CA LEU A 642 22.24 4.60 7.94
C LEU A 642 21.91 3.46 8.91
N GLY A 643 20.67 2.96 8.87
CA GLY A 643 20.19 1.85 9.70
C GLY A 643 20.29 0.49 9.01
N PHE A 644 20.84 -0.50 9.70
CA PHE A 644 20.94 -1.89 9.26
C PHE A 644 20.23 -2.79 10.27
N ASN A 645 19.01 -3.19 9.94
CA ASN A 645 18.09 -3.88 10.85
C ASN A 645 18.51 -5.34 11.17
N ASP A 646 19.48 -5.87 10.42
CA ASP A 646 19.98 -7.24 10.54
C ASP A 646 21.47 -7.34 10.90
N LEU A 647 22.16 -6.21 11.12
CA LEU A 647 23.57 -6.19 11.52
C LEU A 647 23.74 -5.79 12.98
N VAL A 648 24.33 -6.68 13.77
CA VAL A 648 24.65 -6.40 15.17
C VAL A 648 25.84 -5.44 15.25
N ALA A 649 25.64 -4.28 15.88
CA ALA A 649 26.62 -3.19 15.95
C ALA A 649 28.05 -3.61 16.34
N ALA A 650 28.22 -4.57 17.26
CA ALA A 650 29.53 -5.03 17.73
C ALA A 650 30.41 -5.68 16.64
N GLY A 651 29.81 -6.21 15.57
CA GLY A 651 30.51 -6.82 14.44
C GLY A 651 30.69 -5.87 13.25
N VAL A 652 30.10 -4.67 13.31
CA VAL A 652 30.05 -3.74 12.19
C VAL A 652 31.24 -2.80 12.19
N ASN A 653 31.90 -2.69 11.04
CA ASN A 653 32.97 -1.72 10.81
C ASN A 653 32.68 -0.94 9.52
N VAL A 654 33.17 0.29 9.44
CA VAL A 654 32.94 1.19 8.32
C VAL A 654 34.27 1.66 7.76
N SER A 655 34.40 1.69 6.43
CA SER A 655 35.49 2.41 5.77
C SER A 655 34.92 3.34 4.70
N TYR A 656 35.61 4.44 4.44
CA TYR A 656 35.13 5.47 3.53
C TYR A 656 36.16 5.79 2.45
N ALA A 657 35.73 5.69 1.20
CA ALA A 657 36.54 6.01 0.04
C ALA A 657 36.25 7.44 -0.41
N HIS A 658 37.00 8.39 0.16
CA HIS A 658 36.85 9.83 -0.12
C HIS A 658 36.85 10.19 -1.63
N ASN A 659 37.59 9.47 -2.47
CA ASN A 659 37.64 9.77 -3.91
C ASN A 659 36.36 9.40 -4.66
N THR A 660 35.58 8.44 -4.14
CA THR A 660 34.34 7.95 -4.78
C THR A 660 33.08 8.35 -4.01
N GLY A 661 33.22 8.84 -2.77
CA GLY A 661 32.10 9.09 -1.88
C GLY A 661 31.44 7.78 -1.41
N GLU A 662 32.16 6.66 -1.38
CA GLU A 662 31.57 5.36 -1.00
C GLU A 662 31.85 5.02 0.46
N ILE A 663 30.79 4.71 1.20
CA ILE A 663 30.81 4.12 2.53
C ILE A 663 30.70 2.60 2.35
N PHE A 664 31.75 1.88 2.75
CA PHE A 664 31.77 0.42 2.78
C PHE A 664 31.49 -0.07 4.20
N VAL A 665 30.45 -0.91 4.32
CA VAL A 665 30.03 -1.53 5.57
C VAL A 665 30.53 -2.96 5.61
N PHE A 666 31.15 -3.33 6.72
CA PHE A 666 31.70 -4.66 6.97
C PHE A 666 30.99 -5.30 8.16
N SER A 667 30.75 -6.59 8.08
CA SER A 667 30.29 -7.41 9.20
C SER A 667 31.29 -8.54 9.43
N ASP A 668 31.86 -8.62 10.64
CA ASP A 668 32.89 -9.60 11.03
C ASP A 668 34.09 -9.68 10.06
N GLY A 669 34.43 -8.55 9.43
CA GLY A 669 35.55 -8.41 8.49
C GLY A 669 35.24 -8.66 7.01
N GLU A 670 34.01 -9.07 6.67
CA GLU A 670 33.54 -9.23 5.29
C GLU A 670 32.76 -7.99 4.85
N ALA A 671 32.99 -7.50 3.63
CA ALA A 671 32.21 -6.38 3.08
C ALA A 671 30.79 -6.85 2.74
N VAL A 672 29.78 -6.20 3.31
CA VAL A 672 28.37 -6.62 3.19
C VAL A 672 27.49 -5.59 2.49
N ALA A 673 27.85 -4.31 2.53
CA ALA A 673 27.15 -3.27 1.79
C ALA A 673 28.11 -2.15 1.34
N ALA A 674 27.78 -1.52 0.22
CA ALA A 674 28.38 -0.28 -0.23
C ALA A 674 27.28 0.76 -0.48
N ILE A 675 27.44 1.95 0.09
CA ILE A 675 26.50 3.06 -0.01
C ILE A 675 27.26 4.22 -0.62
N LYS A 676 26.73 4.77 -1.71
CA LYS A 676 27.31 5.96 -2.32
C LYS A 676 26.69 7.20 -1.68
N VAL A 677 27.50 8.13 -1.23
CA VAL A 677 27.04 9.48 -0.88
C VAL A 677 27.31 10.44 -2.04
N GLY A 678 26.55 11.51 -2.14
CA GLY A 678 26.70 12.51 -3.22
C GLY A 678 28.05 13.21 -3.20
N GLU A 679 28.11 14.37 -2.54
CA GLU A 679 29.38 15.08 -2.37
C GLU A 679 30.25 14.39 -1.31
N PRO A 680 31.55 14.18 -1.57
CA PRO A 680 32.42 13.55 -0.58
C PRO A 680 32.48 14.36 0.72
N LEU A 681 32.18 13.69 1.83
CA LEU A 681 32.35 14.23 3.18
C LEU A 681 33.81 14.60 3.46
N ASP A 682 34.02 15.78 4.03
CA ASP A 682 35.33 16.25 4.48
C ASP A 682 35.66 15.71 5.88
N ALA A 683 36.73 14.94 5.98
CA ALA A 683 37.22 14.32 7.20
C ALA A 683 36.15 13.63 8.09
N PRO A 684 35.30 12.71 7.56
CA PRO A 684 34.25 12.09 8.35
C PRO A 684 34.82 11.09 9.37
N ILE A 685 34.22 11.07 10.56
CA ILE A 685 34.36 10.00 11.55
C ILE A 685 33.03 9.27 11.64
N PHE A 686 33.04 7.96 11.37
CA PHE A 686 31.85 7.13 11.46
C PHE A 686 31.70 6.51 12.85
N THR A 687 30.50 6.57 13.39
CA THR A 687 30.12 5.91 14.63
C THR A 687 29.11 4.81 14.36
N VAL A 688 29.27 3.67 15.02
CA VAL A 688 28.34 2.54 14.94
C VAL A 688 27.69 2.33 16.30
N THR A 689 26.37 2.44 16.37
CA THR A 689 25.58 2.21 17.58
C THR A 689 24.55 1.12 17.34
N GLY A 690 24.05 0.50 18.41
CA GLY A 690 22.90 -0.41 18.31
C GLY A 690 21.60 0.37 18.17
N ASP A 691 20.63 -0.15 17.41
CA ASP A 691 19.30 0.43 17.23
C ASP A 691 18.32 0.09 18.39
N GLY A 692 18.73 -0.78 19.31
CA GLY A 692 17.89 -1.30 20.40
C GLY A 692 16.94 -2.44 20.02
N ALA A 693 16.83 -2.77 18.73
CA ALA A 693 16.03 -3.87 18.17
C ALA A 693 16.88 -5.05 17.66
N GLY A 694 18.20 -4.94 17.71
CA GLY A 694 19.15 -5.99 17.33
C GLY A 694 19.94 -5.68 16.06
N GLY A 695 19.65 -4.56 15.41
CA GLY A 695 20.42 -3.99 14.31
C GLY A 695 21.44 -2.95 14.76
N SER A 696 21.87 -2.13 13.81
CA SER A 696 22.87 -1.08 14.00
C SER A 696 22.53 0.18 13.23
N VAL A 697 23.03 1.31 13.72
CA VAL A 697 22.93 2.62 13.08
C VAL A 697 24.34 3.16 12.89
N ILE A 698 24.64 3.59 11.68
CA ILE A 698 25.89 4.24 11.29
C ILE A 698 25.61 5.73 11.15
N GLY A 699 26.24 6.54 11.98
CA GLY A 699 26.24 8.00 11.84
C GLY A 699 27.60 8.51 11.40
N ALA A 700 27.64 9.73 10.86
CA ALA A 700 28.87 10.45 10.58
C ALA A 700 28.92 11.74 11.39
N VAL A 701 30.08 12.03 11.96
CA VAL A 701 30.40 13.35 12.55
C VAL A 701 31.62 13.93 11.86
N SER A 702 31.69 15.26 11.78
CA SER A 702 32.87 15.89 11.21
C SER A 702 34.06 15.70 12.14
N GLY A 703 35.16 15.13 11.64
CA GLY A 703 36.42 15.08 12.38
C GLY A 703 36.90 16.48 12.77
N ASN A 704 36.58 17.49 11.96
CA ASN A 704 36.83 18.89 12.27
C ASN A 704 36.07 19.35 13.51
N ASP A 705 34.81 18.95 13.66
CA ASP A 705 33.98 19.29 14.81
C ASP A 705 34.43 18.52 16.05
N VAL A 706 34.83 17.25 15.91
CA VAL A 706 35.41 16.47 17.02
C VAL A 706 36.71 17.10 17.52
N VAL A 707 37.59 17.53 16.61
CA VAL A 707 38.83 18.23 16.98
C VAL A 707 38.52 19.60 17.60
N ALA A 708 37.56 20.35 17.04
CA ALA A 708 37.14 21.62 17.61
C ALA A 708 36.52 21.44 19.01
N ALA A 709 35.68 20.44 19.22
CA ALA A 709 35.07 20.10 20.50
C ALA A 709 36.11 19.62 21.54
N SER A 710 37.23 19.03 21.09
CA SER A 710 38.33 18.63 21.96
C SER A 710 39.22 19.83 22.36
N VAL A 711 39.40 20.80 21.46
CA VAL A 711 40.28 21.96 21.66
C VAL A 711 39.56 23.14 22.32
N ALA A 712 38.28 23.37 22.00
CA ALA A 712 37.53 24.51 22.51
C ALA A 712 37.48 24.58 24.06
N PRO A 713 37.25 23.47 24.80
CA PRO A 713 37.30 23.47 26.26
C PRO A 713 38.66 23.91 26.85
N LEU A 714 39.76 23.71 26.11
CA LEU A 714 41.08 24.15 26.57
C LEU A 714 41.18 25.68 26.63
N TYR A 715 40.35 26.42 25.89
CA TYR A 715 40.32 27.89 25.96
C TYR A 715 39.66 28.43 27.23
N ASP A 716 38.84 27.65 27.93
CA ASP A 716 38.18 28.09 29.16
C ASP A 716 39.19 28.38 30.28
N ILE A 717 40.35 27.72 30.28
CA ILE A 717 41.44 28.03 31.20
C ILE A 717 42.02 29.44 30.98
N LEU A 718 41.80 30.02 29.80
CA LEU A 718 42.15 31.39 29.44
C LEU A 718 40.96 32.36 29.61
N GLY A 719 39.80 31.86 30.06
CA GLY A 719 38.62 32.68 30.33
C GLY A 719 37.95 33.26 29.09
N ARG A 720 38.13 32.65 27.90
CA ARG A 720 37.50 33.10 26.65
C ARG A 720 37.18 31.94 25.73
N LEU A 721 36.34 32.21 24.73
CA LEU A 721 36.11 31.29 23.62
C LEU A 721 37.23 31.39 22.56
N PRO A 722 37.48 30.32 21.80
CA PRO A 722 38.33 30.40 20.62
C PRO A 722 37.78 31.36 19.56
N ASP A 723 38.69 31.92 18.76
CA ASP A 723 38.34 32.48 17.44
C ASP A 723 38.50 31.41 16.34
N ALA A 724 37.81 31.61 15.22
CA ALA A 724 37.80 30.63 14.13
C ALA A 724 39.21 30.35 13.55
N PRO A 725 40.07 31.36 13.26
CA PRO A 725 41.45 31.09 12.85
C PRO A 725 42.29 30.32 13.88
N GLY A 726 42.07 30.57 15.18
CA GLY A 726 42.76 29.90 16.26
C GLY A 726 42.38 28.42 16.37
N LEU A 727 41.10 28.08 16.23
CA LEU A 727 40.67 26.67 16.17
C LEU A 727 41.21 25.97 14.93
N ASP A 728 41.19 26.63 13.78
CA ASP A 728 41.71 26.07 12.53
C ASP A 728 43.21 25.78 12.61
N PHE A 729 43.98 26.66 13.27
CA PHE A 729 45.40 26.42 13.53
C PHE A 729 45.65 25.15 14.36
N TRP A 730 44.93 24.98 15.47
CA TRP A 730 45.09 23.78 16.31
C TRP A 730 44.61 22.53 15.61
N ARG A 731 43.53 22.63 14.84
CA ARG A 731 43.00 21.57 13.99
C ARG A 731 44.05 21.04 13.02
N THR A 732 44.61 21.91 12.18
CA THR A 732 45.66 21.52 11.22
C THR A 732 46.87 20.89 11.94
N GLY A 733 47.20 21.37 13.14
CA GLY A 733 48.25 20.80 13.98
C GLY A 733 47.94 19.35 14.38
N ILE A 734 46.75 19.11 14.94
CA ILE A 734 46.31 17.79 15.39
C ILE A 734 46.20 16.81 14.22
N GLU A 735 45.65 17.25 13.09
CA GLU A 735 45.62 16.46 11.84
C GLU A 735 47.02 16.09 11.34
N SER A 736 48.01 16.93 11.60
CA SER A 736 49.42 16.69 11.28
C SER A 736 50.16 15.85 12.34
N GLY A 737 49.44 15.33 13.36
CA GLY A 737 49.98 14.45 14.39
C GLY A 737 50.34 15.13 15.72
N LEU A 738 49.93 16.38 15.95
CA LEU A 738 50.06 17.04 17.25
C LEU A 738 49.10 16.40 18.27
N LEU A 739 49.58 16.10 19.49
CA LEU A 739 48.72 15.53 20.53
C LEU A 739 47.92 16.63 21.23
N LEU A 740 46.72 16.30 21.72
CA LEU A 740 45.91 17.24 22.51
C LEU A 740 46.65 17.72 23.78
N ASP A 741 47.46 16.84 24.38
CA ASP A 741 48.34 17.18 25.50
C ASP A 741 49.39 18.25 25.12
N ASP A 742 49.92 18.22 23.89
CA ASP A 742 50.86 19.24 23.40
C ASP A 742 50.15 20.60 23.21
N VAL A 743 48.89 20.56 22.77
CA VAL A 743 48.04 21.75 22.69
C VAL A 743 47.80 22.31 24.09
N ALA A 744 47.33 21.50 25.03
CA ALA A 744 47.12 21.89 26.42
C ALA A 744 48.39 22.46 27.07
N ALA A 745 49.55 21.83 26.84
CA ALA A 745 50.84 22.34 27.31
C ALA A 745 51.15 23.73 26.75
N THR A 746 50.78 24.00 25.49
CA THR A 746 50.97 25.32 24.88
C THR A 746 50.06 26.38 25.50
N PHE A 747 48.83 26.03 25.87
CA PHE A 747 47.92 26.94 26.59
C PHE A 747 48.48 27.30 27.96
N LEU A 748 48.90 26.30 28.74
CA LEU A 748 49.50 26.49 30.07
C LEU A 748 50.83 27.27 30.02
N ALA A 749 51.59 27.13 28.93
CA ALA A 749 52.84 27.87 28.73
C ALA A 749 52.64 29.30 28.19
N SER A 750 51.43 29.64 27.73
CA SER A 750 51.12 30.89 27.03
C SER A 750 51.32 32.12 27.93
N ALA A 751 51.60 33.27 27.30
CA ALA A 751 51.67 34.54 28.02
C ALA A 751 50.31 34.95 28.61
N GLU A 752 49.23 34.51 27.98
CA GLU A 752 47.84 34.73 28.42
C GLU A 752 47.57 34.01 29.74
N PHE A 753 47.78 32.69 29.80
CA PHE A 753 47.63 31.93 31.04
C PHE A 753 48.50 32.48 32.18
N LYS A 754 49.75 32.83 31.89
CA LYS A 754 50.67 33.41 32.89
C LYS A 754 50.27 34.82 33.34
N SER A 755 49.64 35.60 32.48
CA SER A 755 49.14 36.93 32.82
C SER A 755 47.93 36.84 33.76
N ASP A 756 47.03 35.89 33.50
CA ASP A 756 45.76 35.78 34.21
C ASP A 756 45.91 35.05 35.55
N HIS A 757 46.72 33.99 35.57
CA HIS A 757 46.83 33.10 36.74
C HIS A 757 48.19 33.17 37.46
N GLY A 758 49.24 33.66 36.81
CA GLY A 758 50.59 33.69 37.36
C GLY A 758 51.20 32.30 37.59
N ASP A 759 52.21 32.23 38.47
CA ASP A 759 52.82 30.96 38.87
C ASP A 759 51.94 30.27 39.94
N VAL A 760 51.09 29.35 39.52
CA VAL A 760 50.23 28.55 40.42
C VAL A 760 50.95 27.30 40.92
N SER A 761 50.88 27.03 42.24
CA SER A 761 51.28 25.74 42.84
C SER A 761 50.40 24.58 42.35
N ASP A 762 50.81 23.32 42.52
CA ASP A 762 49.99 22.17 42.08
C ASP A 762 48.61 22.14 42.75
N GLY A 763 48.54 22.38 44.06
CA GLY A 763 47.27 22.55 44.77
C GLY A 763 46.41 23.70 44.20
N GLY A 764 47.04 24.85 43.94
CA GLY A 764 46.36 25.99 43.31
C GLY A 764 45.88 25.70 41.88
N PHE A 765 46.61 24.87 41.13
CA PHE A 765 46.23 24.44 39.78
C PHE A 765 45.03 23.49 39.81
N VAL A 766 45.00 22.52 40.74
CA VAL A 766 43.83 21.64 40.94
C VAL A 766 42.60 22.46 41.32
N GLU A 767 42.72 23.39 42.27
CA GLU A 767 41.62 24.31 42.62
C GLU A 767 41.15 25.14 41.43
N LEU A 768 42.07 25.64 40.59
CA LEU A 768 41.73 26.37 39.37
C LEU A 768 40.90 25.50 38.42
N LEU A 769 41.34 24.28 38.11
CA LEU A 769 40.62 23.39 37.19
C LEU A 769 39.19 23.09 37.67
N TYR A 770 39.01 22.76 38.96
CA TYR A 770 37.68 22.50 39.52
C TYR A 770 36.75 23.72 39.44
N ASN A 771 37.28 24.92 39.72
CA ASN A 771 36.49 26.14 39.64
C ASN A 771 36.15 26.50 38.18
N THR A 772 37.10 26.37 37.26
CA THR A 772 36.88 26.69 35.83
C THR A 772 35.90 25.71 35.19
N TYR A 773 36.09 24.41 35.37
CA TYR A 773 35.39 23.39 34.59
C TYR A 773 34.17 22.79 35.27
N PHE A 774 34.04 22.88 36.59
CA PHE A 774 32.90 22.31 37.32
C PHE A 774 32.16 23.34 38.19
N ASN A 775 32.61 24.60 38.18
CA ASN A 775 32.06 25.70 38.97
C ASN A 775 31.87 25.34 40.46
N ARG A 776 32.81 24.56 41.01
CA ARG A 776 32.80 24.11 42.40
C ARG A 776 34.21 23.95 42.93
N ALA A 777 34.36 23.99 44.26
CA ALA A 777 35.61 23.58 44.90
C ALA A 777 35.80 22.05 44.81
N PRO A 778 37.06 21.56 44.78
CA PRO A 778 37.31 20.13 44.90
C PRO A 778 36.89 19.62 46.28
N ASP A 779 36.41 18.37 46.34
CA ASP A 779 36.28 17.69 47.62
C ASP A 779 37.65 17.30 48.17
N VAL A 780 37.72 17.04 49.48
CA VAL A 780 38.98 16.77 50.18
C VAL A 780 39.73 15.56 49.59
N GLY A 781 39.00 14.53 49.14
CA GLY A 781 39.59 13.32 48.58
C GLY A 781 40.12 13.56 47.16
N GLY A 782 39.31 14.16 46.30
CA GLY A 782 39.69 14.52 44.93
C GLY A 782 40.89 15.47 44.89
N TYR A 783 40.89 16.51 45.74
CA TYR A 783 42.02 17.43 45.84
C TYR A 783 43.32 16.71 46.20
N ALA A 784 43.31 15.90 47.27
CA ALA A 784 44.50 15.19 47.73
C ALA A 784 45.03 14.22 46.66
N PHE A 785 44.13 13.50 45.99
CA PHE A 785 44.49 12.56 44.92
C PHE A 785 45.22 13.25 43.75
N TRP A 786 44.65 14.35 43.22
CA TRP A 786 45.24 15.03 42.08
C TRP A 786 46.56 15.75 42.43
N VAL A 787 46.65 16.32 43.63
CA VAL A 787 47.89 16.96 44.09
C VAL A 787 49.00 15.92 44.26
N GLU A 788 48.73 14.77 44.89
CA GLU A 788 49.70 13.68 45.02
C GLU A 788 50.15 13.17 43.64
N ALA A 789 49.21 13.01 42.70
CA ALA A 789 49.53 12.56 41.35
C ALA A 789 50.44 13.54 40.58
N LEU A 790 50.27 14.87 40.79
CA LEU A 790 51.14 15.89 40.22
C LEU A 790 52.51 15.93 40.90
N GLU A 791 52.55 15.88 42.24
CA GLU A 791 53.79 15.95 43.03
C GLU A 791 54.70 14.74 42.78
N ASP A 792 54.12 13.54 42.62
CA ASP A 792 54.84 12.31 42.32
C ASP A 792 55.16 12.14 40.83
N GLY A 793 54.69 13.06 39.98
CA GLY A 793 54.89 13.03 38.52
C GLY A 793 54.17 11.88 37.82
N ALA A 794 53.13 11.32 38.46
CA ALA A 794 52.29 10.28 37.87
C ALA A 794 51.44 10.82 36.70
N ILE A 795 51.12 12.11 36.73
CA ILE A 795 50.50 12.87 35.65
C ILE A 795 51.15 14.26 35.59
N ASP A 796 51.24 14.86 34.40
CA ASP A 796 51.63 16.26 34.27
C ASP A 796 50.40 17.18 34.18
N ARG A 797 50.62 18.50 34.26
CA ARG A 797 49.53 19.48 34.26
C ARG A 797 48.77 19.53 32.93
N ALA A 798 49.40 19.21 31.81
CA ALA A 798 48.75 19.24 30.50
C ALA A 798 47.80 18.04 30.36
N ALA A 799 48.28 16.84 30.69
CA ALA A 799 47.47 15.63 30.74
C ALA A 799 46.33 15.75 31.78
N LEU A 800 46.58 16.40 32.93
CA LEU A 800 45.52 16.67 33.91
C LEU A 800 44.45 17.61 33.36
N LEU A 801 44.84 18.70 32.68
CA LEU A 801 43.91 19.63 32.05
C LEU A 801 43.04 18.91 31.00
N VAL A 802 43.65 18.11 30.12
CA VAL A 802 42.91 17.29 29.14
C VAL A 802 41.96 16.31 29.85
N GLY A 803 42.43 15.65 30.92
CA GLY A 803 41.60 14.74 31.69
C GLY A 803 40.35 15.40 32.30
N PHE A 804 40.43 16.68 32.68
CA PHE A 804 39.28 17.44 33.16
C PHE A 804 38.33 17.79 32.02
N THR A 805 38.84 18.31 30.89
CA THR A 805 38.01 18.74 29.76
C THR A 805 37.38 17.59 28.98
N GLN A 806 37.91 16.37 29.10
CA GLN A 806 37.37 15.16 28.48
C GLN A 806 36.64 14.25 29.49
N SER A 807 36.38 14.75 30.70
CA SER A 807 35.71 13.96 31.74
C SER A 807 34.20 13.88 31.50
N ALA A 808 33.57 12.79 31.93
CA ALA A 808 32.11 12.65 31.90
C ALA A 808 31.41 13.79 32.68
N GLU A 809 31.97 14.22 33.83
CA GLU A 809 31.43 15.34 34.59
C GLU A 809 31.47 16.66 33.80
N TYR A 810 32.52 16.88 33.01
CA TYR A 810 32.59 18.07 32.14
C TYR A 810 31.47 18.04 31.09
N HIS A 811 31.31 16.92 30.39
CA HIS A 811 30.28 16.74 29.37
C HIS A 811 28.86 16.82 29.94
N ASP A 812 28.63 16.33 31.17
CA ASP A 812 27.34 16.43 31.85
C ASP A 812 26.99 17.88 32.24
N LEU A 813 28.00 18.70 32.58
CA LEU A 813 27.82 20.10 32.98
C LEU A 813 27.83 21.08 31.80
N HIS A 814 28.38 20.67 30.65
CA HIS A 814 28.50 21.46 29.42
C HIS A 814 27.91 20.68 28.25
N PRO A 815 26.59 20.43 28.24
CA PRO A 815 25.92 19.81 27.10
C PRO A 815 26.09 20.70 25.86
N ALA A 816 26.39 20.05 24.73
CA ALA A 816 26.69 20.67 23.45
C ALA A 816 25.58 21.61 22.95
#